data_AF-A0A921IWZ9-F1
#
_entry.id   AF-A0A921IWZ9-F1
#
_cell.length_a   1.000
_cell.length_b   1.000
_cell.length_c   1.000
_cell.angle_alpha   90.00
_cell.angle_beta   90.00
_cell.angle_gamma   90.00
#
_symmetry.space_group_name_H-M   'P 1'
#
loop_
_entity.id
_entity.type
_entity.pdbx_description
1 polymer ?
#
loop_
_entity_poly.entity_id
_entity_poly.type
_entity_poly.pdbx_seq_one_letter_code
_entity_poly.pdbx_strand_id
1 'polypeptide(L)'
;MMDNDTLQAALAAWAAGEHNDAGVSATPELSESGESSDYNDAQATDSHESADSDDLTTRSAATTFDAEAFLKGLDAIFEAHEGATKAEPYLLQAMDDAENARDDAGLLTVLNETMGFYRSQGRHEDNQWIVQRSIELALRMRLEGTEAWTTTLINAATSMRAAGRYDQAEDLYRQAIDSAKTTLSPTDRRMAALHNNLSMLYSETGRPEQALHELEAALRVLETASVDPSNDIDIAATHTNIALILLELPADERHTGASGETKHAGAPSNRMTPPATSPGSPTDHSTPAAARLDEAMRHARRSLDIYRTAGQEHAGHYASALAGYAQVCLAAGHADEAVRRYRQALTVIEENYGRDNDYYRITAANLVQAQEKAAESELSGVIATPGTATPDAAASSGTVPSDTTPTHTIPGLKLARAYWNEYGKPLIVERYPEYQGRIAAGLVGHGSECYGFDDELSHDHDFGPGFCLWLTDEDYAAIGERLQADYESLPDTFMGFGPKSQTARAQGAGRRVGVFRIGDFFESITGYRQAPPADRPHEWLMLDEPTLAAATNGEVFADPLGAFSKTRQGFKLMPEDVRLSLISRRLGMIAQAGQYNLPRMLQRGDGAAAWCAINEFAEAVASLVFLINTPVSAGYMPYYKWRFAALRRLSRRMAARLPGVCAQLEDVLRLASAACFGGVGFGEGGKGAAPAAKQVVSIVESICAEIVAELGREGLTDSDETFLEWQRPYVEEHIEHRDACLMSL
;
A
#
# COMPACT_ATOMS: atom_id res chain seq x y z
N MET A 1 14.99 12.20 -25.05
CA MET A 1 15.14 11.99 -23.60
C MET A 1 14.16 12.90 -22.88
N MET A 2 12.93 12.42 -22.75
CA MET A 2 11.96 12.86 -21.76
C MET A 2 11.37 11.54 -21.28
N ASP A 3 11.91 11.00 -20.20
CA ASP A 3 11.31 9.91 -19.43
C ASP A 3 12.13 9.66 -18.15
N ASN A 4 11.55 10.06 -17.03
CA ASN A 4 11.56 9.39 -15.73
C ASN A 4 10.46 10.11 -14.94
N ASP A 5 9.21 9.65 -15.07
CA ASP A 5 8.05 10.16 -14.34
C ASP A 5 7.97 11.70 -14.30
N THR A 6 7.85 12.39 -15.43
CA THR A 6 7.90 13.89 -15.51
C THR A 6 6.78 14.61 -14.75
N LEU A 7 5.93 13.80 -14.13
CA LEU A 7 5.06 14.07 -13.02
C LEU A 7 5.08 12.82 -12.08
N GLN A 8 6.17 12.54 -11.37
CA GLN A 8 6.03 12.07 -9.97
C GLN A 8 5.37 13.15 -9.09
N ALA A 9 5.05 14.24 -9.76
CA ALA A 9 3.75 14.86 -9.74
C ALA A 9 3.59 15.87 -8.64
N ALA A 10 2.76 16.82 -9.00
CA ALA A 10 1.79 17.37 -8.07
C ALA A 10 1.09 16.31 -7.16
N LEU A 11 1.35 15.01 -7.31
CA LEU A 11 1.15 13.91 -6.37
C LEU A 11 1.84 14.09 -5.01
N ALA A 12 2.74 15.05 -4.87
CA ALA A 12 3.05 15.60 -3.56
C ALA A 12 2.25 16.89 -3.26
N ALA A 13 1.92 17.71 -4.28
CA ALA A 13 1.05 18.89 -4.15
C ALA A 13 -0.35 18.61 -3.57
N TRP A 14 -0.72 17.34 -3.42
CA TRP A 14 -1.89 16.88 -2.68
C TRP A 14 -1.60 15.99 -1.45
N ALA A 15 -0.40 15.43 -1.21
CA ALA A 15 -0.14 14.87 0.13
C ALA A 15 -0.42 15.93 1.23
N ALA A 16 -0.29 17.21 0.89
CA ALA A 16 -0.66 18.36 1.73
C ALA A 16 -2.13 18.86 1.61
N GLY A 17 -2.99 18.25 0.79
CA GLY A 17 -4.44 18.35 1.00
C GLY A 17 -4.89 17.65 2.30
N GLU A 18 -4.00 16.88 2.94
CA GLU A 18 -4.19 16.34 4.29
C GLU A 18 -4.23 17.40 5.39
N HIS A 19 -4.02 18.69 5.09
CA HIS A 19 -4.11 19.78 6.05
C HIS A 19 -5.19 20.84 5.74
N ASN A 20 -6.19 20.55 4.91
CA ASN A 20 -7.51 21.18 5.05
C ASN A 20 -8.45 20.14 5.68
N ASP A 21 -8.18 19.82 6.94
CA ASP A 21 -8.90 20.30 8.12
C ASP A 21 -10.23 19.56 8.29
N ALA A 22 -10.20 18.68 9.30
CA ALA A 22 -11.18 17.71 9.72
C ALA A 22 -11.37 16.53 8.74
N GLY A 23 -11.04 15.31 9.21
CA GLY A 23 -11.89 14.19 8.82
C GLY A 23 -13.34 14.62 9.01
N VAL A 24 -14.24 14.22 8.10
CA VAL A 24 -15.63 14.68 8.12
C VAL A 24 -16.22 14.39 9.51
N SER A 25 -16.18 15.41 10.37
CA SER A 25 -16.73 15.37 11.71
C SER A 25 -18.23 15.37 11.52
N ALA A 26 -18.86 14.28 11.94
CA ALA A 26 -20.29 14.15 11.92
C ALA A 26 -20.89 14.99 13.07
N THR A 27 -20.99 16.32 12.88
CA THR A 27 -21.91 17.14 13.68
C THR A 27 -23.12 17.50 12.83
N PRO A 28 -24.35 17.08 13.20
CA PRO A 28 -25.54 17.53 12.52
C PRO A 28 -25.86 18.97 12.94
N GLU A 29 -25.86 19.91 11.99
CA GLU A 29 -26.51 21.21 12.17
C GLU A 29 -28.02 21.01 12.40
N LEU A 30 -28.45 21.08 13.66
CA LEU A 30 -29.85 21.23 14.00
C LEU A 30 -30.28 22.66 13.70
N SER A 31 -31.19 22.80 12.75
CA SER A 31 -31.86 24.05 12.42
C SER A 31 -32.67 24.56 13.61
N GLU A 32 -32.24 25.69 14.18
CA GLU A 32 -33.07 26.48 15.09
C GLU A 32 -34.21 27.15 14.31
N SER A 33 -35.39 26.54 14.34
CA SER A 33 -36.64 27.28 14.21
C SER A 33 -37.10 27.66 15.61
N GLY A 34 -37.09 28.95 15.90
CA GLY A 34 -37.40 29.48 17.21
C GLY A 34 -38.84 29.23 17.66
N GLU A 35 -39.00 29.11 18.97
CA GLU A 35 -40.20 29.53 19.68
C GLU A 35 -39.83 29.90 21.13
N SER A 36 -40.22 31.10 21.50
CA SER A 36 -40.08 31.72 22.82
C SER A 36 -41.01 31.09 23.86
N SER A 37 -40.56 30.92 25.11
CA SER A 37 -41.18 31.57 26.29
C SER A 37 -40.52 31.21 27.63
N ASP A 38 -40.20 32.26 28.38
CA ASP A 38 -40.13 32.48 29.84
C ASP A 38 -40.19 31.29 30.82
N TYR A 39 -39.23 31.21 31.77
CA TYR A 39 -39.36 31.69 33.17
C TYR A 39 -38.17 31.26 34.06
N ASN A 40 -37.48 32.27 34.62
CA ASN A 40 -36.93 32.44 35.98
C ASN A 40 -36.34 31.28 36.83
N ASP A 41 -35.06 31.50 37.18
CA ASP A 41 -34.57 31.94 38.51
C ASP A 41 -34.10 30.92 39.58
N ALA A 42 -33.02 31.37 40.25
CA ALA A 42 -32.60 31.16 41.62
C ALA A 42 -31.78 29.92 42.06
N GLN A 43 -30.49 30.23 42.26
CA GLN A 43 -29.74 30.15 43.53
C GLN A 43 -29.29 28.80 44.14
N ALA A 44 -27.97 28.76 44.31
CA ALA A 44 -27.15 27.99 45.24
C ALA A 44 -27.72 27.77 46.64
N THR A 45 -27.40 26.63 47.25
CA THR A 45 -26.87 26.55 48.63
C THR A 45 -26.11 25.23 48.87
N ASP A 46 -25.15 25.35 49.77
CA ASP A 46 -24.12 24.42 50.23
C ASP A 46 -24.54 23.82 51.60
N SER A 47 -24.21 22.55 51.90
CA SER A 47 -23.83 22.06 53.26
C SER A 47 -23.75 20.52 53.41
N HIS A 48 -22.54 20.06 53.77
CA HIS A 48 -22.11 19.08 54.81
C HIS A 48 -22.82 17.72 55.09
N GLU A 49 -21.96 16.67 55.01
CA GLU A 49 -21.69 15.51 55.91
C GLU A 49 -22.80 14.52 56.36
N SER A 50 -22.60 13.23 56.02
CA SER A 50 -22.56 12.11 57.00
C SER A 50 -22.08 10.79 56.36
N ALA A 51 -21.29 10.02 57.11
CA ALA A 51 -20.75 8.70 56.74
C ALA A 51 -21.64 7.52 57.20
N ASP A 52 -21.31 6.33 56.65
CA ASP A 52 -21.74 4.94 56.93
C ASP A 52 -23.04 4.40 56.31
N SER A 53 -22.90 3.49 55.34
CA SER A 53 -23.14 2.03 55.50
C SER A 53 -23.35 1.34 54.12
N ASP A 54 -22.67 0.22 53.93
CA ASP A 54 -22.77 -0.78 52.85
C ASP A 54 -24.07 -0.79 52.02
N ASP A 55 -23.93 -0.59 50.70
CA ASP A 55 -24.81 -1.24 49.72
C ASP A 55 -24.01 -1.70 48.49
N LEU A 56 -23.92 -3.02 48.34
CA LEU A 56 -23.52 -3.69 47.11
C LEU A 56 -24.60 -3.42 46.05
N THR A 57 -24.44 -2.37 45.23
CA THR A 57 -24.97 -2.28 43.84
C THR A 57 -24.64 -0.94 43.18
N THR A 58 -23.36 -0.58 43.03
CA THR A 58 -22.96 0.40 42.01
C THR A 58 -22.79 -0.30 40.67
N ARG A 59 -23.85 -0.29 39.86
CA ARG A 59 -23.72 -0.33 38.41
C ARG A 59 -22.70 0.73 38.02
N SER A 60 -21.58 0.31 37.43
CA SER A 60 -20.65 1.21 36.73
C SER A 60 -21.47 2.16 35.87
N ALA A 61 -21.41 3.46 36.17
CA ALA A 61 -21.86 4.46 35.21
C ALA A 61 -21.08 4.18 33.91
N ALA A 62 -21.79 3.96 32.81
CA ALA A 62 -21.15 3.83 31.51
C ALA A 62 -20.50 5.19 31.22
N THR A 63 -19.18 5.26 31.31
CA THR A 63 -18.40 6.38 30.79
C THR A 63 -18.65 6.45 29.29
N THR A 64 -19.37 7.48 28.86
CA THR A 64 -19.57 7.80 27.44
C THR A 64 -18.29 8.42 26.90
N PHE A 65 -17.85 7.98 25.72
CA PHE A 65 -16.72 8.59 25.01
C PHE A 65 -17.16 9.96 24.46
N ASP A 66 -16.30 10.97 24.59
CA ASP A 66 -16.55 12.33 24.11
C ASP A 66 -15.74 12.59 22.84
N ALA A 67 -16.37 12.37 21.68
CA ALA A 67 -15.72 12.52 20.38
C ALA A 67 -15.30 13.98 20.09
N GLU A 68 -16.04 14.96 20.59
CA GLU A 68 -15.73 16.39 20.37
C GLU A 68 -14.50 16.80 21.18
N ALA A 69 -14.42 16.37 22.44
CA ALA A 69 -13.24 16.57 23.25
C ALA A 69 -12.01 15.84 22.67
N PHE A 70 -12.21 14.64 22.12
CA PHE A 70 -11.17 13.89 21.42
C PHE A 70 -10.59 14.71 20.24
N LEU A 71 -11.44 15.14 19.31
CA LEU A 71 -11.02 15.89 18.12
C LEU A 71 -10.29 17.18 18.51
N LYS A 72 -10.84 17.95 19.46
CA LYS A 72 -10.20 19.17 19.95
C LYS A 72 -8.83 18.92 20.58
N GLY A 73 -8.65 17.80 21.28
CA GLY A 73 -7.34 17.44 21.84
C GLY A 73 -6.35 16.99 20.76
N LEU A 74 -6.82 16.33 19.71
CA LEU A 74 -6.00 15.98 18.55
C LEU A 74 -5.54 17.24 17.81
N ASP A 75 -6.44 18.20 17.60
CA ASP A 75 -6.14 19.49 16.98
C ASP A 75 -5.08 20.24 17.80
N ALA A 76 -5.24 20.29 19.12
CA ALA A 76 -4.26 20.94 20.00
C ALA A 76 -2.86 20.31 19.93
N ILE A 77 -2.77 18.98 19.72
CA ILE A 77 -1.48 18.29 19.52
C ILE A 77 -0.81 18.74 18.22
N PHE A 78 -1.58 18.90 17.14
CA PHE A 78 -1.06 19.36 15.86
C PHE A 78 -0.71 20.85 15.89
N GLU A 79 -1.55 21.70 16.49
CA GLU A 79 -1.27 23.13 16.70
C GLU A 79 0.01 23.34 17.53
N ALA A 80 0.26 22.49 18.53
CA ALA A 80 1.46 22.50 19.33
C ALA A 80 2.71 21.96 18.59
N HIS A 81 2.56 21.49 17.35
CA HIS A 81 3.60 20.83 16.56
C HIS A 81 4.18 19.57 17.24
N GLU A 82 3.37 18.88 18.06
CA GLU A 82 3.77 17.69 18.82
C GLU A 82 3.29 16.38 18.17
N GLY A 83 2.69 16.46 16.98
CA GLY A 83 2.07 15.34 16.26
C GLY A 83 2.98 14.12 16.08
N ALA A 84 4.26 14.32 15.77
CA ALA A 84 5.22 13.23 15.56
C ALA A 84 5.47 12.34 16.80
N THR A 85 5.10 12.81 18.00
CA THR A 85 5.34 12.06 19.25
C THR A 85 4.07 11.78 20.05
N LYS A 86 3.05 12.65 19.96
CA LYS A 86 1.85 12.56 20.80
C LYS A 86 0.60 12.11 20.06
N ALA A 87 0.52 12.28 18.73
CA ALA A 87 -0.71 11.96 18.00
C ALA A 87 -1.03 10.47 18.01
N GLU A 88 -0.06 9.58 17.74
CA GLU A 88 -0.30 8.14 17.73
C GLU A 88 -0.74 7.58 19.10
N PRO A 89 -0.01 7.85 20.22
CA PRO A 89 -0.49 7.40 21.54
C PRO A 89 -1.87 7.94 21.90
N TYR A 90 -2.18 9.18 21.49
CA TYR A 90 -3.47 9.80 21.74
C TYR A 90 -4.60 9.13 20.94
N LEU A 91 -4.37 8.83 19.66
CA LEU A 91 -5.29 8.10 18.79
C LEU A 91 -5.57 6.69 19.33
N LEU A 92 -4.51 5.94 19.68
CA LEU A 92 -4.65 4.57 20.21
C LEU A 92 -5.41 4.56 21.55
N GLN A 93 -5.10 5.50 22.46
CA GLN A 93 -5.84 5.62 23.72
C GLN A 93 -7.32 5.96 23.48
N ALA A 94 -7.61 6.87 22.54
CA ALA A 94 -8.99 7.22 22.21
C ALA A 94 -9.77 6.04 21.60
N MET A 95 -9.10 5.17 20.84
CA MET A 95 -9.69 3.92 20.34
C MET A 95 -10.06 2.99 21.49
N ASP A 96 -9.14 2.76 22.43
CA ASP A 96 -9.38 1.93 23.62
C ASP A 96 -10.51 2.50 24.49
N ASP A 97 -10.53 3.82 24.68
CA ASP A 97 -11.56 4.50 25.46
C ASP A 97 -12.94 4.38 24.82
N ALA A 98 -13.03 4.57 23.49
CA ALA A 98 -14.27 4.38 22.74
C ALA A 98 -14.75 2.92 22.75
N GLU A 99 -13.83 1.95 22.62
CA GLU A 99 -14.17 0.52 22.71
C GLU A 99 -14.65 0.11 24.10
N ASN A 100 -13.98 0.59 25.16
CA ASN A 100 -14.38 0.35 26.55
C ASN A 100 -15.73 1.00 26.89
N ALA A 101 -16.00 2.17 26.32
CA ALA A 101 -17.29 2.85 26.40
C ALA A 101 -18.39 2.14 25.58
N ARG A 102 -18.02 1.22 24.68
CA ARG A 102 -18.90 0.60 23.66
C ARG A 102 -19.58 1.65 22.78
N ASP A 103 -18.86 2.73 22.48
CA ASP A 103 -19.33 3.79 21.59
C ASP A 103 -18.81 3.54 20.17
N ASP A 104 -19.58 2.78 19.40
CA ASP A 104 -19.27 2.46 18.00
C ASP A 104 -19.16 3.72 17.12
N ALA A 105 -19.89 4.80 17.42
CA ALA A 105 -19.86 6.04 16.66
C ALA A 105 -18.61 6.87 16.98
N GLY A 106 -18.26 6.97 18.27
CA GLY A 106 -17.00 7.54 18.72
C GLY A 106 -15.80 6.78 18.14
N LEU A 107 -15.83 5.45 18.19
CA LEU A 107 -14.77 4.60 17.63
C LEU A 107 -14.60 4.81 16.13
N LEU A 108 -15.68 4.89 15.36
CA LEU A 108 -15.59 5.15 13.91
C LEU A 108 -14.98 6.54 13.61
N THR A 109 -15.26 7.53 14.45
CA THR A 109 -14.64 8.86 14.35
C THR A 109 -13.13 8.77 14.57
N VAL A 110 -12.70 8.11 15.66
CA VAL A 110 -11.27 7.92 15.95
C VAL A 110 -10.58 7.15 14.82
N LEU A 111 -11.19 6.07 14.32
CA LEU A 111 -10.62 5.27 13.22
C LEU A 111 -10.47 6.09 11.93
N ASN A 112 -11.43 6.97 11.61
CA ASN A 112 -11.32 7.86 10.46
C ASN A 112 -10.13 8.82 10.57
N GLU A 113 -9.89 9.39 11.76
CA GLU A 113 -8.71 10.22 12.02
C GLU A 113 -7.40 9.41 11.97
N THR A 114 -7.41 8.20 12.52
CA THR A 114 -6.25 7.31 12.47
C THR A 114 -5.88 6.93 11.02
N MET A 115 -6.87 6.76 10.13
CA MET A 115 -6.60 6.54 8.69
C MET A 115 -5.82 7.70 8.07
N GLY A 116 -6.23 8.93 8.37
CA GLY A 116 -5.53 10.13 7.91
C GLY A 116 -4.12 10.22 8.50
N PHE A 117 -3.98 9.98 9.81
CA PHE A 117 -2.71 10.03 10.49
C PHE A 117 -1.68 9.04 9.92
N TYR A 118 -1.99 7.74 9.84
CA TYR A 118 -1.04 6.76 9.30
C TYR A 118 -0.76 6.95 7.82
N ARG A 119 -1.73 7.45 7.05
CA ARG A 119 -1.51 7.83 5.65
C ARG A 119 -0.45 8.94 5.53
N SER A 120 -0.57 10.01 6.34
CA SER A 120 0.39 11.13 6.34
C SER A 120 1.82 10.73 6.75
N GLN A 121 1.95 9.69 7.58
CA GLN A 121 3.24 9.17 8.03
C GLN A 121 3.85 8.11 7.08
N GLY A 122 3.18 7.78 5.98
CA GLY A 122 3.60 6.70 5.07
C GLY A 122 3.53 5.29 5.70
N ARG A 123 2.82 5.15 6.82
CA ARG A 123 2.68 3.89 7.58
C ARG A 123 1.52 3.06 7.03
N HIS A 124 1.65 2.66 5.77
CA HIS A 124 0.57 2.02 5.02
C HIS A 124 0.16 0.64 5.55
N GLU A 125 1.13 -0.14 6.07
CA GLU A 125 0.86 -1.46 6.65
C GLU A 125 0.00 -1.33 7.91
N ASP A 126 0.34 -0.40 8.81
CA ASP A 126 -0.44 -0.12 10.02
C ASP A 126 -1.84 0.41 9.70
N ASN A 127 -1.95 1.20 8.62
CA ASN A 127 -3.23 1.75 8.18
C ASN A 127 -4.17 0.68 7.58
N GLN A 128 -3.65 -0.42 7.06
CA GLN A 128 -4.47 -1.46 6.43
C GLN A 128 -5.51 -2.03 7.39
N TRP A 129 -5.13 -2.27 8.65
CA TRP A 129 -6.05 -2.77 9.67
C TRP A 129 -7.11 -1.72 10.03
N ILE A 130 -6.71 -0.45 10.17
CA ILE A 130 -7.61 0.66 10.49
C ILE A 130 -8.67 0.83 9.40
N VAL A 131 -8.27 0.78 8.12
CA VAL A 131 -9.19 0.85 6.98
C VAL A 131 -10.22 -0.28 7.04
N GLN A 132 -9.75 -1.52 7.21
CA GLN A 132 -10.64 -2.68 7.27
C GLN A 132 -11.61 -2.56 8.46
N ARG A 133 -11.10 -2.21 9.64
CA ARG A 133 -11.89 -2.03 10.86
C ARG A 133 -12.95 -0.94 10.70
N SER A 134 -12.61 0.18 10.05
CA SER A 134 -13.52 1.30 9.80
C SER A 134 -14.69 0.87 8.91
N ILE A 135 -14.40 0.16 7.82
CA ILE A 135 -15.42 -0.34 6.90
C ILE A 135 -16.33 -1.34 7.61
N GLU A 136 -15.76 -2.33 8.32
CA GLU A 136 -16.54 -3.33 9.05
C GLU A 136 -17.41 -2.72 10.14
N LEU A 137 -16.89 -1.75 10.88
CA LEU A 137 -17.65 -1.03 11.90
C LEU A 137 -18.79 -0.24 11.28
N ALA A 138 -18.54 0.51 10.20
CA ALA A 138 -19.57 1.26 9.49
C ALA A 138 -20.68 0.35 8.93
N LEU A 139 -20.32 -0.83 8.41
CA LEU A 139 -21.29 -1.84 7.95
C LEU A 139 -22.10 -2.43 9.12
N ARG A 140 -21.45 -2.76 10.26
CA ARG A 140 -22.15 -3.24 11.47
C ARG A 140 -23.14 -2.21 12.01
N MET A 141 -22.78 -0.93 11.94
CA MET A 141 -23.63 0.21 12.29
C MET A 141 -24.71 0.49 11.24
N ARG A 142 -24.70 -0.21 10.10
CA ARG A 142 -25.64 -0.05 8.96
C ARG A 142 -25.66 1.38 8.41
N LEU A 143 -24.47 1.97 8.24
CA LEU A 143 -24.31 3.32 7.74
C LEU A 143 -24.42 3.44 6.21
N GLU A 144 -24.62 2.33 5.49
CA GLU A 144 -24.74 2.33 4.03
C GLU A 144 -25.78 3.36 3.54
N GLY A 145 -25.37 4.23 2.62
CA GLY A 145 -26.21 5.33 2.11
C GLY A 145 -26.32 6.54 3.04
N THR A 146 -25.42 6.70 4.01
CA THR A 146 -25.28 7.91 4.84
C THR A 146 -24.00 8.68 4.51
N GLU A 147 -23.93 9.96 4.92
CA GLU A 147 -22.71 10.77 4.75
C GLU A 147 -21.49 10.20 5.50
N ALA A 148 -21.71 9.57 6.66
CA ALA A 148 -20.65 8.94 7.44
C ALA A 148 -20.03 7.74 6.70
N TRP A 149 -20.85 6.98 5.98
CA TRP A 149 -20.37 5.91 5.10
C TRP A 149 -19.58 6.44 3.91
N THR A 150 -20.09 7.48 3.25
CA THR A 150 -19.37 8.15 2.14
C THR A 150 -17.99 8.64 2.58
N THR A 151 -17.90 9.27 3.76
CA THR A 151 -16.63 9.71 4.36
C THR A 151 -15.66 8.55 4.56
N THR A 152 -16.15 7.49 5.21
CA THR A 152 -15.33 6.31 5.52
C THR A 152 -14.77 5.69 4.24
N LEU A 153 -15.58 5.59 3.18
CA LEU A 153 -15.15 5.10 1.87
C LEU A 153 -14.10 6.01 1.22
N ILE A 154 -14.26 7.34 1.27
CA ILE A 154 -13.28 8.29 0.73
C ILE A 154 -11.93 8.12 1.45
N ASN A 155 -11.94 8.06 2.78
CA ASN A 155 -10.74 7.91 3.58
C ASN A 155 -10.05 6.57 3.35
N ALA A 156 -10.84 5.49 3.27
CA ALA A 156 -10.35 4.15 2.95
C ALA A 156 -9.72 4.08 1.55
N ALA A 157 -10.41 4.58 0.52
CA ALA A 157 -9.92 4.60 -0.85
C ALA A 157 -8.60 5.37 -0.96
N THR A 158 -8.54 6.51 -0.29
CA THR A 158 -7.37 7.38 -0.28
C THR A 158 -6.19 6.75 0.45
N SER A 159 -6.45 6.01 1.53
CA SER A 159 -5.43 5.24 2.25
C SER A 159 -4.91 4.07 1.40
N MET A 160 -5.79 3.37 0.67
CA MET A 160 -5.41 2.29 -0.25
C MET A 160 -4.60 2.81 -1.45
N ARG A 161 -4.95 3.99 -1.98
CA ARG A 161 -4.18 4.64 -3.07
C ARG A 161 -2.76 4.97 -2.60
N ALA A 162 -2.63 5.61 -1.44
CA ALA A 162 -1.34 5.95 -0.86
C ALA A 162 -0.48 4.70 -0.58
N ALA A 163 -1.11 3.56 -0.25
CA ALA A 163 -0.45 2.27 -0.08
C ALA A 163 -0.04 1.56 -1.39
N GLY A 164 -0.31 2.15 -2.56
CA GLY A 164 -0.07 1.52 -3.87
C GLY A 164 -1.04 0.38 -4.22
N ARG A 165 -2.12 0.20 -3.44
CA ARG A 165 -3.17 -0.80 -3.68
C ARG A 165 -4.23 -0.24 -4.62
N TYR A 166 -3.83 0.04 -5.87
CA TYR A 166 -4.63 0.81 -6.82
C TYR A 166 -5.98 0.17 -7.18
N ASP A 167 -6.05 -1.16 -7.33
CA ASP A 167 -7.32 -1.83 -7.64
C ASP A 167 -8.34 -1.66 -6.50
N GLN A 168 -7.89 -1.84 -5.25
CA GLN A 168 -8.75 -1.66 -4.07
C GLN A 168 -9.16 -0.19 -3.90
N ALA A 169 -8.24 0.73 -4.16
CA ALA A 169 -8.53 2.16 -4.15
C ALA A 169 -9.59 2.52 -5.20
N GLU A 170 -9.49 1.98 -6.42
CA GLU A 170 -10.45 2.22 -7.49
C GLU A 170 -11.85 1.74 -7.11
N ASP A 171 -11.97 0.52 -6.58
CA ASP A 171 -13.24 -0.04 -6.15
C ASP A 171 -13.88 0.78 -5.03
N LEU A 172 -13.08 1.22 -4.04
CA LEU A 172 -13.56 2.05 -2.95
C LEU A 172 -13.94 3.47 -3.41
N TYR A 173 -13.18 4.07 -4.34
CA TYR A 173 -13.55 5.38 -4.90
C TYR A 173 -14.82 5.31 -5.73
N ARG A 174 -15.06 4.23 -6.49
CA ARG A 174 -16.32 4.03 -7.21
C ARG A 174 -17.50 3.91 -6.26
N GLN A 175 -17.35 3.12 -5.19
CA GLN A 175 -18.36 3.03 -4.14
C GLN A 175 -18.59 4.40 -3.47
N ALA A 176 -17.53 5.15 -3.19
CA ALA A 176 -17.62 6.49 -2.62
C ALA A 176 -18.37 7.44 -3.54
N ILE A 177 -18.12 7.41 -4.86
CA ILE A 177 -18.82 8.24 -5.85
C ILE A 177 -20.31 7.88 -5.91
N ASP A 178 -20.63 6.60 -5.93
CA ASP A 178 -22.03 6.16 -5.99
C ASP A 178 -22.79 6.49 -4.69
N SER A 179 -22.13 6.39 -3.54
CA SER A 179 -22.66 6.83 -2.26
C SER A 179 -22.81 8.36 -2.21
N ALA A 180 -21.81 9.10 -2.71
CA ALA A 180 -21.82 10.56 -2.75
C ALA A 180 -22.98 11.12 -3.59
N LYS A 181 -23.32 10.49 -4.72
CA LYS A 181 -24.44 10.92 -5.59
C LYS A 181 -25.80 10.95 -4.88
N THR A 182 -25.98 10.13 -3.85
CA THR A 182 -27.25 10.03 -3.12
C THR A 182 -27.21 10.73 -1.76
N THR A 183 -26.03 10.92 -1.20
CA THR A 183 -25.84 11.48 0.16
C THR A 183 -25.39 12.93 0.15
N LEU A 184 -24.73 13.41 -0.91
CA LEU A 184 -24.19 14.75 -1.02
C LEU A 184 -24.98 15.59 -2.03
N SER A 185 -24.99 16.91 -1.81
CA SER A 185 -25.53 17.85 -2.80
C SER A 185 -24.69 17.82 -4.10
N PRO A 186 -25.30 18.03 -5.28
CA PRO A 186 -24.57 18.15 -6.54
C PRO A 186 -23.51 19.27 -6.58
N THR A 187 -23.53 20.20 -5.63
CA THR A 187 -22.55 21.28 -5.48
C THR A 187 -21.70 21.13 -4.20
N ASP A 188 -21.72 19.96 -3.56
CA ASP A 188 -20.93 19.70 -2.35
C ASP A 188 -19.44 19.62 -2.72
N ARG A 189 -18.60 20.39 -2.03
CA ARG A 189 -17.16 20.42 -2.28
C ARG A 189 -16.48 19.08 -1.99
N ARG A 190 -17.03 18.24 -1.10
CA ARG A 190 -16.52 16.88 -0.84
C ARG A 190 -16.57 16.00 -2.10
N MET A 191 -17.54 16.23 -2.97
CA MET A 191 -17.62 15.54 -4.27
C MET A 191 -16.50 15.99 -5.22
N ALA A 192 -16.13 17.28 -5.20
CA ALA A 192 -14.98 17.76 -5.97
C ALA A 192 -13.65 17.17 -5.45
N ALA A 193 -13.49 17.09 -4.13
CA ALA A 193 -12.32 16.46 -3.52
C ALA A 193 -12.21 14.97 -3.92
N LEU A 194 -13.33 14.25 -3.94
CA LEU A 194 -13.38 12.86 -4.41
C LEU A 194 -12.96 12.72 -5.88
N HIS A 195 -13.48 13.57 -6.78
CA HIS A 195 -13.06 13.60 -8.18
C HIS A 195 -11.57 13.94 -8.35
N ASN A 196 -11.07 14.92 -7.59
CA ASN A 196 -9.64 15.24 -7.57
C ASN A 196 -8.79 14.04 -7.12
N ASN A 197 -9.18 13.34 -6.06
CA ASN A 197 -8.45 12.18 -5.57
C ASN A 197 -8.47 11.00 -6.56
N LEU A 198 -9.62 10.77 -7.23
CA LEU A 198 -9.73 9.75 -8.27
C LEU A 198 -8.87 10.10 -9.50
N SER A 199 -8.74 11.38 -9.84
CA SER A 199 -7.85 11.80 -10.93
C SER A 199 -6.39 11.43 -10.66
N MET A 200 -5.96 11.49 -9.40
CA MET A 200 -4.61 11.12 -9.00
C MET A 200 -4.39 9.62 -9.17
N LEU A 201 -5.36 8.79 -8.77
CA LEU A 201 -5.32 7.35 -9.02
C LEU A 201 -5.16 7.07 -10.51
N TYR A 202 -5.94 7.74 -11.37
CA TYR A 202 -5.84 7.54 -12.81
C TYR A 202 -4.50 8.00 -13.39
N SER A 203 -3.93 9.11 -12.91
CA SER A 203 -2.58 9.55 -13.30
C SER A 203 -1.50 8.53 -12.89
N GLU A 204 -1.50 8.06 -11.64
CA GLU A 204 -0.53 7.06 -11.13
C GLU A 204 -0.59 5.72 -11.86
N THR A 205 -1.73 5.41 -12.47
CA THR A 205 -1.96 4.16 -13.19
C THR A 205 -1.90 4.33 -14.72
N GLY A 206 -1.37 5.46 -15.20
CA GLY A 206 -1.12 5.70 -16.63
C GLY A 206 -2.38 5.94 -17.46
N ARG A 207 -3.42 6.54 -16.86
CA ARG A 207 -4.73 6.82 -17.48
C ARG A 207 -5.04 8.34 -17.51
N PRO A 208 -4.22 9.17 -18.17
CA PRO A 208 -4.32 10.63 -18.10
C PRO A 208 -5.62 11.20 -18.69
N GLU A 209 -6.24 10.54 -19.67
CA GLU A 209 -7.54 10.97 -20.21
C GLU A 209 -8.66 10.84 -19.16
N GLN A 210 -8.64 9.77 -18.37
CA GLN A 210 -9.59 9.57 -17.28
C GLN A 210 -9.31 10.56 -16.14
N ALA A 211 -8.03 10.78 -15.81
CA ALA A 211 -7.64 11.78 -14.83
C ALA A 211 -8.16 13.18 -15.21
N LEU A 212 -8.00 13.58 -16.47
CA LEU A 212 -8.51 14.86 -16.96
C LEU A 212 -10.04 14.95 -16.83
N HIS A 213 -10.77 13.89 -17.17
CA HIS A 213 -12.22 13.85 -17.04
C HIS A 213 -12.68 14.10 -15.59
N GLU A 214 -12.03 13.45 -14.62
CA GLU A 214 -12.33 13.64 -13.20
C GLU A 214 -11.98 15.05 -12.73
N LEU A 215 -10.84 15.62 -13.14
CA LEU A 215 -10.47 17.00 -12.79
C LEU A 215 -11.43 18.04 -13.38
N GLU A 216 -11.91 17.84 -14.60
CA GLU A 216 -12.94 18.71 -15.18
C GLU A 216 -14.27 18.60 -14.42
N ALA A 217 -14.61 17.41 -13.91
CA ALA A 217 -15.77 17.23 -13.05
C ALA A 217 -15.61 17.97 -11.72
N ALA A 218 -14.44 17.83 -11.07
CA ALA A 218 -14.10 18.56 -9.85
C ALA A 218 -14.19 20.08 -10.06
N LEU A 219 -13.60 20.58 -11.15
CA LEU A 219 -13.61 22.02 -11.47
C LEU A 219 -15.03 22.55 -11.66
N ARG A 220 -15.90 21.83 -12.38
CA ARG A 220 -17.31 22.23 -12.56
C ARG A 220 -18.06 22.32 -11.23
N VAL A 221 -17.84 21.36 -10.33
CA VAL A 221 -18.47 21.37 -8.99
C VAL A 221 -17.98 22.58 -8.20
N LEU A 222 -16.67 22.83 -8.16
CA LEU A 222 -16.09 23.94 -7.41
C LEU A 222 -16.51 25.31 -7.97
N GLU A 223 -16.49 25.51 -9.29
CA GLU A 223 -16.93 26.76 -9.93
C GLU A 223 -18.41 27.06 -9.66
N THR A 224 -19.24 26.01 -9.57
CA THR A 224 -20.67 26.15 -9.25
C THR A 224 -20.89 26.42 -7.77
N ALA A 225 -20.10 25.80 -6.89
CA ALA A 225 -20.22 25.93 -5.44
C ALA A 225 -19.61 27.23 -4.90
N SER A 226 -18.63 27.80 -5.61
CA SER A 226 -17.86 28.95 -5.14
C SER A 226 -18.64 30.26 -5.26
N VAL A 227 -18.57 31.08 -4.22
CA VAL A 227 -19.12 32.44 -4.20
C VAL A 227 -18.22 33.41 -4.99
N ASP A 228 -16.90 33.15 -5.02
CA ASP A 228 -15.93 33.92 -5.78
C ASP A 228 -14.86 32.98 -6.39
N PRO A 229 -15.10 32.46 -7.60
CA PRO A 229 -14.16 31.57 -8.27
C PRO A 229 -12.79 32.17 -8.57
N SER A 230 -12.64 33.51 -8.50
CA SER A 230 -11.35 34.17 -8.74
C SER A 230 -10.44 34.16 -7.52
N ASN A 231 -10.95 33.74 -6.37
CA ASN A 231 -10.29 33.73 -5.08
C ASN A 231 -10.36 32.34 -4.38
N ASP A 232 -10.82 31.32 -5.09
CA ASP A 232 -11.06 30.00 -4.52
C ASP A 232 -9.83 29.08 -4.65
N ILE A 233 -9.19 28.75 -3.54
CA ILE A 233 -7.96 27.95 -3.51
C ILE A 233 -8.17 26.51 -4.02
N ASP A 234 -9.38 25.95 -3.89
CA ASP A 234 -9.68 24.60 -4.37
C ASP A 234 -9.74 24.58 -5.91
N ILE A 235 -10.26 25.66 -6.50
CA ILE A 235 -10.24 25.89 -7.96
C ILE A 235 -8.80 26.07 -8.45
N ALA A 236 -7.99 26.81 -7.70
CA ALA A 236 -6.57 27.00 -8.04
C ALA A 236 -5.78 25.68 -8.02
N ALA A 237 -6.00 24.83 -7.01
CA ALA A 237 -5.37 23.51 -6.93
C ALA A 237 -5.80 22.61 -8.09
N THR A 238 -7.10 22.58 -8.39
CA THR A 238 -7.66 21.79 -9.52
C THR A 238 -7.08 22.24 -10.86
N HIS A 239 -6.91 23.56 -11.08
CA HIS A 239 -6.23 24.06 -12.27
C HIS A 239 -4.75 23.68 -12.37
N THR A 240 -4.03 23.59 -11.25
CA THR A 240 -2.65 23.07 -11.26
C THR A 240 -2.63 21.63 -11.74
N ASN A 241 -3.52 20.79 -11.20
CA ASN A 241 -3.60 19.38 -11.58
C ASN A 241 -3.96 19.22 -13.06
N ILE A 242 -4.94 19.99 -13.58
CA ILE A 242 -5.31 19.96 -15.01
C ILE A 242 -4.12 20.32 -15.89
N ALA A 243 -3.41 21.40 -15.54
CA ALA A 243 -2.26 21.86 -16.33
C ALA A 243 -1.19 20.77 -16.47
N LEU A 244 -1.01 19.96 -15.42
CA LEU A 244 0.00 18.93 -15.38
C LEU A 244 -0.43 17.65 -16.09
N ILE A 245 -1.68 17.21 -15.93
CA ILE A 245 -2.25 16.07 -16.67
C ILE A 245 -2.25 16.34 -18.19
N LEU A 246 -2.46 17.59 -18.60
CA LEU A 246 -2.37 17.97 -20.01
C LEU A 246 -0.98 17.75 -20.62
N LEU A 247 0.09 17.75 -19.80
CA LEU A 247 1.45 17.41 -20.24
C LEU A 247 1.68 15.90 -20.38
N GLU A 248 0.90 15.07 -19.67
CA GLU A 248 0.99 13.61 -19.69
C GLU A 248 0.24 12.99 -20.88
N LEU A 249 -0.72 13.71 -21.47
CA LEU A 249 -1.49 13.19 -22.60
C LEU A 249 -0.60 12.87 -23.81
N PRO A 250 -0.78 11.71 -24.46
CA PRO A 250 0.05 11.29 -25.59
C PRO A 250 -0.02 12.29 -26.76
N ALA A 251 1.11 12.52 -27.44
CA ALA A 251 1.11 13.28 -28.69
C ALA A 251 0.25 12.52 -29.72
N ASP A 252 -0.78 13.17 -30.25
CA ASP A 252 -1.82 12.51 -31.03
C ASP A 252 -1.27 12.11 -32.42
N GLU A 253 -0.65 10.93 -32.52
CA GLU A 253 -0.37 10.27 -33.80
C GLU A 253 -1.69 9.73 -34.34
N ARG A 254 -2.41 10.60 -35.06
CA ARG A 254 -3.72 10.30 -35.64
C ARG A 254 -3.79 8.88 -36.22
N HIS A 255 -4.73 8.12 -35.67
CA HIS A 255 -5.36 6.95 -36.28
C HIS A 255 -5.67 7.20 -37.76
N THR A 256 -4.80 6.72 -38.65
CA THR A 256 -5.14 6.39 -40.03
C THR A 256 -5.34 4.87 -40.12
N GLY A 257 -6.53 4.38 -39.81
CA GLY A 257 -6.86 2.97 -39.91
C GLY A 257 -8.35 2.73 -39.74
N ALA A 258 -9.00 2.29 -40.82
CA ALA A 258 -10.44 2.14 -40.94
C ALA A 258 -10.98 0.84 -40.33
N SER A 259 -12.12 0.96 -39.63
CA SER A 259 -13.18 -0.06 -39.45
C SER A 259 -14.24 0.56 -38.51
N GLY A 260 -15.56 0.50 -38.67
CA GLY A 260 -16.42 -0.34 -39.49
C GLY A 260 -17.56 -0.87 -38.60
N GLU A 261 -18.72 -0.16 -38.61
CA GLU A 261 -20.07 -0.63 -38.18
C GLU A 261 -20.28 -0.89 -36.65
N THR A 262 -21.42 -0.69 -35.97
CA THR A 262 -22.85 -0.63 -36.34
C THR A 262 -23.73 -0.10 -35.16
N LYS A 263 -24.76 0.73 -35.47
CA LYS A 263 -26.15 0.90 -34.92
C LYS A 263 -26.45 0.80 -33.40
N HIS A 264 -27.29 1.63 -32.74
CA HIS A 264 -28.70 2.01 -32.99
C HIS A 264 -29.07 3.24 -32.11
N ALA A 265 -29.65 4.33 -32.64
CA ALA A 265 -31.08 4.70 -32.70
C ALA A 265 -31.66 5.45 -31.48
N GLY A 266 -32.11 6.70 -31.72
CA GLY A 266 -33.29 7.27 -31.05
C GLY A 266 -33.10 8.61 -30.32
N ALA A 267 -33.21 9.72 -31.04
CA ALA A 267 -33.60 11.02 -30.48
C ALA A 267 -34.70 11.65 -31.36
N PRO A 268 -35.62 12.44 -30.80
CA PRO A 268 -36.28 13.49 -31.56
C PRO A 268 -35.78 14.87 -31.13
N SER A 269 -35.14 15.50 -32.11
CA SER A 269 -34.97 16.93 -32.36
C SER A 269 -35.99 17.88 -31.71
N ASN A 270 -35.49 19.00 -31.18
CA ASN A 270 -36.07 20.28 -31.53
C ASN A 270 -34.99 21.34 -31.77
N ARG A 271 -35.07 21.97 -32.94
CA ARG A 271 -34.07 22.87 -33.53
C ARG A 271 -34.60 24.29 -33.45
N MET A 272 -33.80 25.23 -32.96
CA MET A 272 -34.01 26.65 -33.21
C MET A 272 -32.67 27.33 -33.50
N THR A 273 -32.44 27.63 -34.78
CA THR A 273 -31.46 28.61 -35.29
C THR A 273 -32.22 29.91 -35.56
N PRO A 274 -31.64 31.14 -35.41
CA PRO A 274 -30.53 31.64 -36.25
C PRO A 274 -29.68 32.76 -35.55
N PRO A 275 -28.90 33.65 -36.23
CA PRO A 275 -28.39 33.69 -37.61
C PRO A 275 -26.85 33.82 -37.74
N ALA A 276 -26.40 33.64 -38.99
CA ALA A 276 -25.02 33.74 -39.45
C ALA A 276 -24.44 35.18 -39.42
N THR A 277 -23.16 35.28 -39.11
CA THR A 277 -22.27 36.40 -39.44
C THR A 277 -21.02 35.89 -40.19
N SER A 278 -20.46 36.76 -41.03
CA SER A 278 -19.55 36.50 -42.16
C SER A 278 -18.16 35.90 -41.84
N PRO A 279 -17.46 35.35 -42.85
CA PRO A 279 -16.22 34.60 -42.70
C PRO A 279 -15.00 35.53 -42.66
N GLY A 280 -14.19 35.40 -41.62
CA GLY A 280 -12.83 35.90 -41.56
C GLY A 280 -11.89 34.76 -41.16
N SER A 281 -11.00 34.36 -42.06
CA SER A 281 -9.84 33.50 -41.76
C SER A 281 -8.69 34.38 -41.21
N PRO A 282 -7.71 33.85 -40.44
CA PRO A 282 -6.78 32.86 -40.97
C PRO A 282 -6.43 31.70 -40.02
N THR A 283 -6.40 30.48 -40.59
CA THR A 283 -5.44 29.41 -40.29
C THR A 283 -4.84 29.35 -38.88
N ASP A 284 -5.45 28.56 -37.99
CA ASP A 284 -4.73 28.00 -36.85
C ASP A 284 -4.17 26.63 -37.26
N HIS A 285 -2.91 26.62 -37.71
CA HIS A 285 -2.16 25.40 -37.94
C HIS A 285 -1.41 24.98 -36.66
N SER A 286 -1.97 25.23 -35.47
CA SER A 286 -1.45 24.67 -34.22
C SER A 286 -1.57 23.15 -34.28
N THR A 287 -0.47 22.43 -34.07
CA THR A 287 -0.53 20.98 -33.88
C THR A 287 -1.38 20.67 -32.64
N PRO A 288 -2.06 19.51 -32.57
CA PRO A 288 -2.78 19.10 -31.37
C PRO A 288 -1.93 19.15 -30.09
N ALA A 289 -0.60 18.96 -30.22
CA ALA A 289 0.34 19.12 -29.11
C ALA A 289 0.54 20.58 -28.71
N ALA A 290 0.65 21.52 -29.67
CA ALA A 290 0.77 22.95 -29.37
C ALA A 290 -0.49 23.50 -28.70
N ALA A 291 -1.68 23.13 -29.20
CA ALA A 291 -2.96 23.54 -28.61
C ALA A 291 -3.12 23.06 -27.15
N ARG A 292 -2.69 21.83 -26.84
CA ARG A 292 -2.68 21.28 -25.48
C ARG A 292 -1.70 21.99 -24.57
N LEU A 293 -0.51 22.31 -25.07
CA LEU A 293 0.48 23.06 -24.30
C LEU A 293 0.01 24.47 -23.99
N ASP A 294 -0.68 25.12 -24.92
CA ASP A 294 -1.34 26.41 -24.70
C ASP A 294 -2.45 26.30 -23.65
N GLU A 295 -3.19 25.19 -23.63
CA GLU A 295 -4.21 24.90 -22.62
C GLU A 295 -3.61 24.68 -21.23
N ALA A 296 -2.56 23.86 -21.13
CA ALA A 296 -1.81 23.66 -19.90
C ALA A 296 -1.29 25.00 -19.35
N MET A 297 -0.77 25.86 -20.24
CA MET A 297 -0.29 27.20 -19.88
C MET A 297 -1.41 28.10 -19.35
N ARG A 298 -2.62 28.04 -19.93
CA ARG A 298 -3.78 28.80 -19.42
C ARG A 298 -4.16 28.36 -18.01
N HIS A 299 -4.28 27.05 -17.77
CA HIS A 299 -4.63 26.51 -16.46
C HIS A 299 -3.57 26.84 -15.40
N ALA A 300 -2.28 26.65 -15.72
CA ALA A 300 -1.21 26.96 -14.79
C ALA A 300 -1.14 28.46 -14.42
N ARG A 301 -1.37 29.37 -15.39
CA ARG A 301 -1.48 30.81 -15.10
C ARG A 301 -2.69 31.13 -14.24
N ARG A 302 -3.84 30.54 -14.57
CA ARG A 302 -5.08 30.76 -13.84
C ARG A 302 -4.94 30.37 -12.37
N SER A 303 -4.29 29.24 -12.09
CA SER A 303 -3.98 28.82 -10.71
C SER A 303 -3.17 29.88 -9.95
N LEU A 304 -2.07 30.37 -10.54
CA LEU A 304 -1.23 31.39 -9.91
C LEU A 304 -1.97 32.72 -9.68
N ASP A 305 -2.84 33.12 -10.60
CA ASP A 305 -3.62 34.35 -10.48
C ASP A 305 -4.66 34.25 -9.36
N ILE A 306 -5.27 33.07 -9.17
CA ILE A 306 -6.22 32.85 -8.07
C ILE A 306 -5.50 32.92 -6.71
N TYR A 307 -4.38 32.20 -6.55
CA TYR A 307 -3.61 32.27 -5.29
C TYR A 307 -3.14 33.69 -4.94
N ARG A 308 -2.74 34.48 -5.96
CA ARG A 308 -2.39 35.89 -5.78
C ARG A 308 -3.57 36.74 -5.36
N THR A 309 -4.71 36.54 -5.99
CA THR A 309 -5.97 37.24 -5.65
C THR A 309 -6.39 36.91 -4.22
N ALA A 310 -6.11 35.68 -3.77
CA ALA A 310 -6.34 35.22 -2.40
C ALA A 310 -5.33 35.71 -1.36
N GLY A 311 -4.25 36.38 -1.78
CA GLY A 311 -3.15 36.74 -0.88
C GLY A 311 -2.43 35.52 -0.29
N GLN A 312 -2.53 34.35 -0.92
CA GLN A 312 -1.97 33.08 -0.46
C GLN A 312 -0.59 32.79 -1.09
N GLU A 313 0.20 33.84 -1.39
CA GLU A 313 1.51 33.71 -2.06
C GLU A 313 2.60 33.07 -1.17
N HIS A 314 2.36 32.95 0.12
CA HIS A 314 3.25 32.26 1.07
C HIS A 314 2.73 30.87 1.46
N ALA A 315 1.58 30.43 0.95
CA ALA A 315 1.03 29.12 1.29
C ALA A 315 1.76 27.99 0.54
N GLY A 316 1.87 26.81 1.16
CA GLY A 316 2.48 25.63 0.54
C GLY A 316 1.85 25.27 -0.82
N HIS A 317 0.52 25.39 -0.96
CA HIS A 317 -0.17 25.13 -2.23
C HIS A 317 0.25 26.09 -3.37
N TYR A 318 0.65 27.32 -3.04
CA TYR A 318 1.17 28.24 -4.03
C TYR A 318 2.54 27.80 -4.56
N ALA A 319 3.38 27.20 -3.72
CA ALA A 319 4.65 26.62 -4.16
C ALA A 319 4.44 25.50 -5.20
N SER A 320 3.43 24.67 -4.98
CA SER A 320 3.03 23.63 -5.93
C SER A 320 2.53 24.20 -7.25
N ALA A 321 1.73 25.26 -7.22
CA ALA A 321 1.29 25.96 -8.43
C ALA A 321 2.47 26.60 -9.18
N LEU A 322 3.47 27.14 -8.47
CA LEU A 322 4.70 27.67 -9.06
C LEU A 322 5.53 26.57 -9.73
N ALA A 323 5.69 25.41 -9.07
CA ALA A 323 6.39 24.26 -9.62
C ALA A 323 5.67 23.69 -10.86
N GLY A 324 4.33 23.57 -10.80
CA GLY A 324 3.53 23.14 -11.94
C GLY A 324 3.61 24.11 -13.12
N TYR A 325 3.54 25.41 -12.85
CA TYR A 325 3.75 26.44 -13.87
C TYR A 325 5.16 26.40 -14.49
N ALA A 326 6.18 26.16 -13.68
CA ALA A 326 7.55 25.99 -14.14
C ALA A 326 7.69 24.78 -15.08
N GLN A 327 7.05 23.66 -14.75
CA GLN A 327 7.03 22.46 -15.59
C GLN A 327 6.39 22.72 -16.95
N VAL A 328 5.25 23.41 -16.97
CA VAL A 328 4.58 23.82 -18.22
C VAL A 328 5.45 24.78 -19.04
N CYS A 329 6.16 25.71 -18.38
CA CYS A 329 7.13 26.58 -19.06
C CYS A 329 8.27 25.79 -19.69
N LEU A 330 8.78 24.76 -19.01
CA LEU A 330 9.83 23.91 -19.53
C LEU A 330 9.36 23.10 -20.75
N ALA A 331 8.14 22.57 -20.70
CA ALA A 331 7.50 21.89 -21.84
C ALA A 331 7.28 22.84 -23.03
N ALA A 332 6.96 24.11 -22.76
CA ALA A 332 6.83 25.18 -23.77
C ALA A 332 8.17 25.75 -24.28
N GLY A 333 9.32 25.22 -23.82
CA GLY A 333 10.65 25.70 -24.22
C GLY A 333 11.07 27.03 -23.57
N HIS A 334 10.34 27.50 -22.56
CA HIS A 334 10.66 28.70 -21.79
C HIS A 334 11.51 28.36 -20.56
N ALA A 335 12.70 27.80 -20.77
CA ALA A 335 13.57 27.28 -19.71
C ALA A 335 13.97 28.36 -18.67
N ASP A 336 14.26 29.59 -19.10
CA ASP A 336 14.63 30.68 -18.19
C ASP A 336 13.50 31.05 -17.21
N GLU A 337 12.25 31.02 -17.70
CA GLU A 337 11.09 31.27 -16.85
C GLU A 337 10.87 30.10 -15.89
N ALA A 338 11.01 28.85 -16.36
CA ALA A 338 10.94 27.67 -15.50
C ALA A 338 11.96 27.75 -14.35
N VAL A 339 13.21 28.10 -14.64
CA VAL A 339 14.27 28.29 -13.65
C VAL A 339 13.90 29.35 -12.60
N ARG A 340 13.34 30.51 -13.01
CA ARG A 340 12.90 31.55 -12.07
C ARG A 340 11.80 31.02 -11.15
N ARG A 341 10.83 30.31 -11.71
CA ARG A 341 9.64 29.83 -10.99
C ARG A 341 9.95 28.69 -10.03
N TYR A 342 10.85 27.76 -10.38
CA TYR A 342 11.35 26.77 -9.44
C TYR A 342 12.12 27.39 -8.26
N ARG A 343 12.93 28.43 -8.49
CA ARG A 343 13.59 29.16 -7.39
C ARG A 343 12.59 29.83 -6.45
N GLN A 344 11.53 30.41 -7.02
CA GLN A 344 10.45 30.98 -6.23
C GLN A 344 9.71 29.89 -5.42
N ALA A 345 9.39 28.75 -6.05
CA ALA A 345 8.77 27.61 -5.37
C ALA A 345 9.63 27.10 -4.20
N LEU A 346 10.95 26.95 -4.39
CA LEU A 346 11.87 26.55 -3.31
C LEU A 346 11.91 27.53 -2.14
N THR A 347 11.77 28.83 -2.41
CA THR A 347 11.72 29.85 -1.36
C THR A 347 10.47 29.66 -0.50
N VAL A 348 9.31 29.47 -1.12
CA VAL A 348 8.05 29.23 -0.42
C VAL A 348 8.06 27.88 0.32
N ILE A 349 8.62 26.82 -0.27
CA ILE A 349 8.76 25.50 0.39
C ILE A 349 9.66 25.62 1.63
N GLU A 350 10.78 26.32 1.53
CA GLU A 350 11.69 26.52 2.66
C GLU A 350 11.04 27.32 3.79
N GLU A 351 10.24 28.34 3.45
CA GLU A 351 9.47 29.14 4.42
C GLU A 351 8.45 28.29 5.20
N ASN A 352 7.79 27.33 4.54
CA ASN A 352 6.72 26.54 5.16
C ASN A 352 7.23 25.25 5.83
N TYR A 353 8.21 24.58 5.23
CA TYR A 353 8.57 23.20 5.57
C TYR A 353 10.08 22.99 5.78
N GLY A 354 10.89 24.05 5.66
CA GLY A 354 12.34 23.95 5.69
C GLY A 354 12.93 23.27 4.46
N ARG A 355 14.22 22.89 4.55
CA ARG A 355 14.95 22.24 3.44
C ARG A 355 14.99 20.72 3.53
N ASP A 356 14.69 20.16 4.70
CA ASP A 356 14.79 18.72 4.98
C ASP A 356 13.44 18.03 4.77
N ASN A 357 12.87 18.19 3.57
CA ASN A 357 11.65 17.52 3.16
C ASN A 357 11.75 17.12 1.67
N ASP A 358 10.88 16.21 1.24
CA ASP A 358 10.88 15.71 -0.13
C ASP A 358 10.52 16.79 -1.16
N TYR A 359 9.64 17.73 -0.80
CA TYR A 359 9.21 18.82 -1.70
C TYR A 359 10.38 19.70 -2.14
N TYR A 360 11.27 20.07 -1.20
CA TYR A 360 12.45 20.86 -1.48
C TYR A 360 13.43 20.07 -2.37
N ARG A 361 13.66 18.79 -2.07
CA ARG A 361 14.57 17.92 -2.83
C ARG A 361 14.12 17.73 -4.28
N ILE A 362 12.84 17.42 -4.48
CA ILE A 362 12.24 17.21 -5.81
C ILE A 362 12.27 18.50 -6.62
N THR A 363 11.82 19.61 -6.03
CA THR A 363 11.79 20.92 -6.71
C THR A 363 13.21 21.39 -7.06
N ALA A 364 14.20 21.10 -6.22
CA ALA A 364 15.60 21.41 -6.49
C ALA A 364 16.17 20.55 -7.63
N ALA A 365 15.83 19.27 -7.70
CA ALA A 365 16.21 18.41 -8.82
C ALA A 365 15.61 18.92 -10.15
N ASN A 366 14.33 19.33 -10.14
CA ASN A 366 13.67 19.91 -11.32
C ASN A 366 14.30 21.25 -11.74
N LEU A 367 14.71 22.07 -10.77
CA LEU A 367 15.46 23.30 -11.03
C LEU A 367 16.79 23.00 -11.75
N VAL A 368 17.52 21.95 -11.37
CA VAL A 368 18.76 21.56 -12.04
C VAL A 368 18.48 21.18 -13.50
N GLN A 369 17.47 20.35 -13.77
CA GLN A 369 17.09 19.99 -15.14
C GLN A 369 16.70 21.20 -15.98
N ALA A 370 15.97 22.16 -15.40
CA ALA A 370 15.60 23.39 -16.08
C ALA A 370 16.81 24.27 -16.39
N GLN A 371 17.82 24.30 -15.51
CA GLN A 371 19.08 25.03 -15.73
C GLN A 371 19.91 24.40 -16.85
N GLU A 372 19.98 23.07 -16.93
CA GLU A 372 20.65 22.36 -18.02
C GLU A 372 20.01 22.69 -19.37
N LYS A 373 18.69 22.62 -19.47
CA LYS A 373 17.95 22.98 -20.70
C LYS A 373 18.09 24.45 -21.08
N ALA A 374 18.16 25.36 -20.10
CA ALA A 374 18.42 26.77 -20.36
C ALA A 374 19.83 26.97 -20.95
N ALA A 375 20.85 26.31 -20.37
CA ALA A 375 22.22 26.34 -20.86
C ALA A 375 22.37 25.74 -22.26
N GLU A 376 21.65 24.65 -22.57
CA GLU A 376 21.61 24.05 -23.91
C GLU A 376 20.99 25.00 -24.95
N SER A 377 19.97 25.76 -24.56
CA SER A 377 19.31 26.75 -25.43
C SER A 377 20.23 27.96 -25.71
N GLU A 378 21.03 28.37 -24.72
CA GLU A 378 22.10 29.36 -24.89
C GLU A 378 23.25 28.84 -25.79
N LEU A 379 23.66 27.58 -25.64
CA LEU A 379 24.71 26.95 -26.46
C LEU A 379 24.26 26.76 -27.93
N SER A 380 23.01 26.35 -28.14
CA SER A 380 22.40 26.15 -29.47
C SER A 380 22.21 27.48 -30.23
N GLY A 381 22.05 28.60 -29.51
CA GLY A 381 22.05 29.95 -30.09
C GLY A 381 23.44 30.45 -30.57
N VAL A 382 24.54 29.79 -30.17
CA VAL A 382 25.91 30.25 -30.43
C VAL A 382 26.65 29.43 -31.50
N ILE A 383 26.18 28.24 -31.87
CA ILE A 383 26.93 27.34 -32.78
C ILE A 383 26.26 27.22 -34.15
N ALA A 384 26.50 28.23 -34.98
CA ALA A 384 26.52 28.08 -36.43
C ALA A 384 27.98 28.09 -36.91
N THR A 385 28.63 26.92 -36.96
CA THR A 385 29.63 26.50 -37.97
C THR A 385 30.19 25.11 -37.63
N PRO A 386 30.45 24.22 -38.60
CA PRO A 386 30.88 22.85 -38.32
C PRO A 386 32.41 22.72 -38.29
N GLY A 387 32.92 22.07 -37.25
CA GLY A 387 34.33 21.71 -37.10
C GLY A 387 34.47 20.30 -36.52
N THR A 388 34.89 19.38 -37.37
CA THR A 388 35.27 17.99 -37.10
C THR A 388 36.33 17.83 -36.00
N ALA A 389 36.14 16.86 -35.09
CA ALA A 389 37.19 15.94 -34.63
C ALA A 389 36.64 14.87 -33.68
N THR A 390 36.86 13.60 -34.01
CA THR A 390 36.96 12.47 -33.06
C THR A 390 38.27 12.56 -32.26
N PRO A 391 38.38 11.90 -31.09
CA PRO A 391 39.01 10.57 -31.10
C PRO A 391 38.47 9.55 -30.07
N ASP A 392 38.82 8.30 -30.36
CA ASP A 392 38.76 7.09 -29.54
C ASP A 392 39.37 7.23 -28.13
N ALA A 393 38.90 6.44 -27.16
CA ALA A 393 39.57 5.19 -26.75
C ALA A 393 39.30 4.77 -25.29
N ALA A 394 39.24 3.44 -25.14
CA ALA A 394 39.70 2.64 -24.01
C ALA A 394 38.78 2.44 -22.78
N ALA A 395 38.06 1.33 -22.85
CA ALA A 395 37.66 0.52 -21.71
C ALA A 395 38.88 0.06 -20.88
N SER A 396 38.76 0.08 -19.56
CA SER A 396 39.66 -0.66 -18.66
C SER A 396 38.85 -1.55 -17.73
N SER A 397 39.03 -2.86 -17.91
CA SER A 397 38.59 -3.92 -17.02
C SER A 397 39.38 -3.90 -15.72
N GLY A 398 38.71 -3.64 -14.59
CA GLY A 398 39.25 -3.79 -13.25
C GLY A 398 38.88 -5.15 -12.68
N THR A 399 39.83 -6.07 -12.65
CA THR A 399 39.75 -7.36 -11.96
C THR A 399 39.77 -7.14 -10.44
N VAL A 400 38.71 -7.55 -9.74
CA VAL A 400 38.67 -7.57 -8.27
C VAL A 400 39.36 -8.86 -7.78
N PRO A 401 40.32 -8.81 -6.84
CA PRO A 401 40.93 -10.02 -6.29
C PRO A 401 39.97 -10.71 -5.33
N SER A 402 39.79 -12.02 -5.51
CA SER A 402 39.13 -12.92 -4.58
C SER A 402 40.01 -13.13 -3.36
N ASP A 403 39.58 -12.63 -2.20
CA ASP A 403 40.16 -12.98 -0.91
C ASP A 403 39.33 -14.08 -0.26
N THR A 404 39.75 -15.32 -0.48
CA THR A 404 39.21 -16.51 0.20
C THR A 404 39.80 -16.58 1.60
N THR A 405 39.11 -16.03 2.59
CA THR A 405 39.34 -16.39 3.99
C THR A 405 38.28 -17.43 4.36
N PRO A 406 38.64 -18.66 4.76
CA PRO A 406 37.66 -19.65 5.18
C PRO A 406 37.13 -19.24 6.56
N THR A 407 36.02 -18.49 6.57
CA THR A 407 35.29 -18.10 7.77
C THR A 407 34.28 -19.18 8.13
N HIS A 408 34.31 -19.63 9.39
CA HIS A 408 33.36 -20.60 9.93
C HIS A 408 31.92 -20.18 9.60
N THR A 409 31.21 -20.93 8.77
CA THR A 409 29.78 -20.71 8.49
C THR A 409 28.95 -21.61 9.39
N ILE A 410 28.22 -21.01 10.33
CA ILE A 410 27.23 -21.70 11.15
C ILE A 410 25.84 -21.15 10.81
N PRO A 411 24.84 -22.01 10.50
CA PRO A 411 23.47 -21.56 10.33
C PRO A 411 22.95 -20.82 11.55
N GLY A 412 22.20 -19.73 11.36
CA GLY A 412 21.71 -18.86 12.42
C GLY A 412 20.86 -19.60 13.47
N LEU A 413 20.01 -20.55 13.07
CA LEU A 413 19.31 -21.43 14.01
C LEU A 413 20.26 -22.24 14.91
N LYS A 414 21.37 -22.73 14.37
CA LYS A 414 22.39 -23.46 15.15
C LYS A 414 23.15 -22.52 16.07
N LEU A 415 23.48 -21.31 15.60
CA LEU A 415 24.11 -20.27 16.42
C LEU A 415 23.22 -19.88 17.60
N ALA A 416 21.95 -19.58 17.34
CA ALA A 416 20.96 -19.23 18.36
C ALA A 416 20.76 -20.36 19.37
N ARG A 417 20.66 -21.61 18.91
CA ARG A 417 20.55 -22.78 19.78
C ARG A 417 21.79 -23.00 20.64
N ALA A 418 22.99 -22.80 20.10
CA ALA A 418 24.23 -22.88 20.85
C ALA A 418 24.33 -21.77 21.91
N TYR A 419 23.99 -20.53 21.52
CA TYR A 419 23.97 -19.36 22.41
C TYR A 419 22.94 -19.51 23.54
N TRP A 420 21.75 -20.04 23.23
CA TRP A 420 20.75 -20.41 24.22
C TRP A 420 21.27 -21.44 25.23
N ASN A 421 21.93 -22.50 24.77
CA ASN A 421 22.45 -23.53 25.68
C ASN A 421 23.58 -23.02 26.58
N GLU A 422 24.45 -22.16 26.06
CA GLU A 422 25.60 -21.62 26.78
C GLU A 422 25.20 -20.52 27.79
N TYR A 423 24.30 -19.61 27.40
CA TYR A 423 24.01 -18.42 28.22
C TYR A 423 22.54 -18.34 28.67
N GLY A 424 21.60 -18.56 27.76
CA GLY A 424 20.17 -18.38 28.06
C GLY A 424 19.62 -19.36 29.08
N LYS A 425 19.95 -20.65 28.92
CA LYS A 425 19.48 -21.69 29.83
C LYS A 425 20.08 -21.54 31.24
N PRO A 426 21.40 -21.33 31.43
CA PRO A 426 21.95 -21.01 32.74
C PRO A 426 21.35 -19.75 33.37
N LEU A 427 21.15 -18.67 32.59
CA LEU A 427 20.53 -17.44 33.07
C LEU A 427 19.19 -17.71 33.77
N ILE A 428 18.32 -18.51 33.14
CA ILE A 428 17.01 -18.85 33.71
C ILE A 428 17.15 -19.72 34.97
N VAL A 429 18.01 -20.76 34.93
CA VAL A 429 18.18 -21.66 36.07
C VAL A 429 18.73 -20.93 37.31
N GLU A 430 19.66 -20.01 37.13
CA GLU A 430 20.34 -19.34 38.23
C GLU A 430 19.55 -18.16 38.81
N ARG A 431 18.88 -17.38 37.94
CA ARG A 431 18.23 -16.11 38.35
C ARG A 431 16.71 -16.19 38.41
N TYR A 432 16.09 -17.17 37.75
CA TYR A 432 14.63 -17.34 37.66
C TYR A 432 14.19 -18.80 37.87
N PRO A 433 14.67 -19.49 38.92
CA PRO A 433 14.41 -20.92 39.10
C PRO A 433 12.91 -21.25 39.20
N GLU A 434 12.09 -20.37 39.76
CA GLU A 434 10.64 -20.55 39.85
C GLU A 434 9.91 -20.43 38.50
N TYR A 435 10.52 -19.82 37.47
CA TYR A 435 9.94 -19.64 36.14
C TYR A 435 10.52 -20.59 35.08
N GLN A 436 11.46 -21.49 35.44
CA GLN A 436 12.07 -22.43 34.49
C GLN A 436 11.04 -23.30 33.76
N GLY A 437 9.94 -23.67 34.42
CA GLY A 437 8.83 -24.43 33.85
C GLY A 437 7.79 -23.61 33.09
N ARG A 438 8.00 -22.29 32.94
CA ARG A 438 7.01 -21.34 32.41
C ARG A 438 7.50 -20.53 31.21
N ILE A 439 8.82 -20.37 31.04
CA ILE A 439 9.41 -19.61 29.94
C ILE A 439 9.65 -20.51 28.72
N ALA A 440 9.12 -20.12 27.56
CA ALA A 440 9.47 -20.73 26.29
C ALA A 440 10.68 -20.02 25.66
N ALA A 441 11.50 -20.74 24.90
CA ALA A 441 12.70 -20.23 24.25
C ALA A 441 12.87 -20.80 22.84
N GLY A 442 13.38 -20.00 21.91
CA GLY A 442 13.55 -20.42 20.51
C GLY A 442 14.05 -19.31 19.60
N LEU A 443 13.99 -19.54 18.30
CA LEU A 443 14.18 -18.53 17.27
C LEU A 443 13.10 -18.70 16.20
N VAL A 444 12.18 -17.75 16.14
CA VAL A 444 11.01 -17.70 15.24
C VAL A 444 10.82 -16.25 14.81
N GLY A 445 10.32 -16.01 13.60
CA GLY A 445 9.93 -14.68 13.13
C GLY A 445 10.59 -14.29 11.81
N HIS A 446 10.75 -12.99 11.61
CA HIS A 446 11.35 -12.42 10.41
C HIS A 446 12.87 -12.68 10.35
N GLY A 447 13.37 -13.16 9.22
CA GLY A 447 14.81 -13.34 9.00
C GLY A 447 15.14 -14.66 8.29
N SER A 448 16.19 -14.65 7.46
CA SER A 448 16.64 -15.85 6.73
C SER A 448 17.12 -16.94 7.70
N GLU A 449 17.68 -16.53 8.84
CA GLU A 449 18.11 -17.39 9.93
C GLU A 449 16.97 -18.23 10.50
N CYS A 450 15.76 -17.65 10.62
CA CYS A 450 14.58 -18.35 11.11
C CYS A 450 14.08 -19.43 10.13
N TYR A 451 14.27 -19.21 8.83
CA TYR A 451 13.91 -20.21 7.81
C TYR A 451 15.01 -21.26 7.57
N GLY A 452 16.25 -20.96 7.97
CA GLY A 452 17.45 -21.73 7.62
C GLY A 452 17.86 -21.53 6.15
N PHE A 453 17.60 -20.33 5.61
CA PHE A 453 18.02 -19.88 4.28
C PHE A 453 19.14 -18.85 4.36
N ASP A 454 19.73 -18.67 5.53
CA ASP A 454 20.86 -17.79 5.76
C ASP A 454 22.13 -18.32 5.09
N ASP A 455 22.87 -17.37 4.54
CA ASP A 455 24.19 -17.53 3.93
C ASP A 455 25.10 -16.35 4.33
N GLU A 456 26.35 -16.38 3.85
CA GLU A 456 27.34 -15.35 4.15
C GLU A 456 26.90 -13.93 3.74
N LEU A 457 26.06 -13.80 2.70
CA LEU A 457 25.56 -12.50 2.25
C LEU A 457 24.49 -11.95 3.18
N SER A 458 23.72 -12.82 3.82
CA SER A 458 22.67 -12.43 4.77
C SER A 458 23.18 -12.04 6.17
N HIS A 459 24.49 -12.13 6.42
CA HIS A 459 25.09 -11.81 7.72
C HIS A 459 25.45 -10.32 7.90
N ASP A 460 25.19 -9.49 6.89
CA ASP A 460 25.59 -8.08 6.84
C ASP A 460 24.75 -7.15 7.75
N HIS A 461 23.55 -7.60 8.16
CA HIS A 461 22.68 -6.90 9.12
C HIS A 461 21.75 -7.89 9.86
N ASP A 462 21.32 -7.52 11.07
CA ASP A 462 20.42 -8.27 11.96
C ASP A 462 20.89 -9.69 12.40
N PHE A 463 22.00 -10.20 11.86
CA PHE A 463 22.56 -11.53 12.17
C PHE A 463 23.58 -11.50 13.32
N GLY A 464 23.46 -12.42 14.26
CA GLY A 464 24.44 -12.67 15.33
C GLY A 464 23.84 -13.43 16.51
N PRO A 465 24.55 -13.53 17.66
CA PRO A 465 24.06 -14.30 18.79
C PRO A 465 22.76 -13.73 19.37
N GLY A 466 21.76 -14.59 19.58
CA GLY A 466 20.49 -14.22 20.18
C GLY A 466 19.45 -15.32 20.09
N PHE A 467 18.40 -15.21 20.90
CA PHE A 467 17.21 -16.07 20.89
C PHE A 467 16.02 -15.30 21.48
N CYS A 468 14.83 -15.81 21.27
CA CYS A 468 13.61 -15.28 21.86
C CYS A 468 13.28 -16.03 23.16
N LEU A 469 12.75 -15.31 24.13
CA LEU A 469 12.10 -15.82 25.34
C LEU A 469 10.65 -15.36 25.32
N TRP A 470 9.71 -16.29 25.37
CA TRP A 470 8.28 -15.99 25.33
C TRP A 470 7.61 -16.34 26.66
N LEU A 471 6.84 -15.39 27.18
CA LEU A 471 6.17 -15.47 28.47
C LEU A 471 4.66 -15.27 28.29
N THR A 472 3.89 -15.85 29.21
CA THR A 472 2.47 -15.52 29.34
C THR A 472 2.30 -14.06 29.78
N ASP A 473 1.11 -13.48 29.59
CA ASP A 473 0.83 -12.10 30.03
C ASP A 473 1.09 -11.92 31.54
N GLU A 474 0.70 -12.92 32.34
CA GLU A 474 0.95 -12.98 33.79
C GLU A 474 2.46 -12.98 34.10
N ASP A 475 3.23 -13.88 33.48
CA ASP A 475 4.65 -14.03 33.77
C ASP A 475 5.46 -12.82 33.29
N TYR A 476 5.11 -12.26 32.13
CA TYR A 476 5.77 -11.06 31.63
C TYR A 476 5.50 -9.86 32.53
N ALA A 477 4.27 -9.71 33.05
CA ALA A 477 3.97 -8.66 34.02
C ALA A 477 4.80 -8.81 35.32
N ALA A 478 5.09 -10.04 35.72
CA ALA A 478 5.87 -10.30 36.94
C ALA A 478 7.39 -10.11 36.77
N ILE A 479 7.97 -10.54 35.64
CA ILE A 479 9.44 -10.61 35.46
C ILE A 479 9.97 -10.09 34.14
N GLY A 480 9.12 -9.71 33.18
CA GLY A 480 9.48 -9.43 31.79
C GLY A 480 10.56 -8.35 31.64
N GLU A 481 10.39 -7.19 32.26
CA GLU A 481 11.36 -6.09 32.18
C GLU A 481 12.72 -6.46 32.80
N ARG A 482 12.70 -7.10 33.97
CA ARG A 482 13.93 -7.55 34.64
C ARG A 482 14.66 -8.61 33.80
N LEU A 483 13.92 -9.56 33.25
CA LEU A 483 14.47 -10.61 32.39
C LEU A 483 15.02 -10.04 31.08
N GLN A 484 14.39 -8.99 30.53
CA GLN A 484 14.90 -8.28 29.36
C GLN A 484 16.24 -7.60 29.65
N ALA A 485 16.35 -6.87 30.77
CA ALA A 485 17.61 -6.24 31.19
C ALA A 485 18.72 -7.29 31.41
N ASP A 486 18.37 -8.42 32.01
CA ASP A 486 19.31 -9.53 32.19
C ASP A 486 19.72 -10.19 30.87
N TYR A 487 18.78 -10.35 29.93
CA TYR A 487 19.05 -10.84 28.58
C TYR A 487 19.99 -9.89 27.81
N GLU A 488 19.80 -8.58 27.94
CA GLU A 488 20.65 -7.55 27.32
C GLU A 488 22.07 -7.50 27.91
N SER A 489 22.25 -8.01 29.13
CA SER A 489 23.57 -8.15 29.76
C SER A 489 24.40 -9.34 29.25
N LEU A 490 23.80 -10.23 28.45
CA LEU A 490 24.50 -11.38 27.88
C LEU A 490 25.53 -10.94 26.81
N PRO A 491 26.57 -11.75 26.54
CA PRO A 491 27.62 -11.39 25.59
C PRO A 491 27.09 -11.06 24.18
N ASP A 492 27.39 -9.86 23.70
CA ASP A 492 27.04 -9.40 22.35
C ASP A 492 27.82 -10.12 21.24
N THR A 493 28.87 -10.85 21.62
CA THR A 493 29.71 -11.67 20.74
C THR A 493 29.77 -13.14 21.19
N PHE A 494 29.69 -14.06 20.24
CA PHE A 494 29.76 -15.50 20.52
C PHE A 494 30.22 -16.29 19.29
N MET A 495 31.12 -17.27 19.49
CA MET A 495 31.66 -18.12 18.42
C MET A 495 32.26 -17.35 17.22
N GLY A 496 32.75 -16.12 17.46
CA GLY A 496 33.29 -15.25 16.41
C GLY A 496 32.24 -14.43 15.65
N PHE A 497 30.96 -14.47 16.06
CA PHE A 497 29.88 -13.67 15.51
C PHE A 497 29.46 -12.55 16.46
N GLY A 498 29.02 -11.43 15.90
CA GLY A 498 28.59 -10.23 16.64
C GLY A 498 29.69 -9.17 16.80
N PRO A 499 29.36 -7.98 17.34
CA PRO A 499 28.02 -7.56 17.77
C PRO A 499 27.06 -7.37 16.59
N LYS A 500 25.76 -7.56 16.83
CA LYS A 500 24.73 -7.45 15.80
C LYS A 500 24.58 -6.00 15.35
N SER A 501 24.75 -5.74 14.05
CA SER A 501 24.32 -4.48 13.44
C SER A 501 22.82 -4.53 13.20
N GLN A 502 22.03 -3.84 14.02
CA GLN A 502 20.56 -3.88 13.93
C GLN A 502 20.05 -2.77 13.00
N THR A 503 19.20 -3.15 12.04
CA THR A 503 18.45 -2.19 11.23
C THR A 503 17.45 -1.42 12.08
N ALA A 504 17.06 -0.20 11.67
CA ALA A 504 16.10 0.63 12.43
C ALA A 504 14.78 -0.12 12.71
N ARG A 505 14.29 -0.90 11.75
CA ARG A 505 13.11 -1.78 11.90
C ARG A 505 13.27 -2.92 12.91
N ALA A 506 14.51 -3.27 13.28
CA ALA A 506 14.84 -4.36 14.20
C ALA A 506 15.22 -3.85 15.61
N GLN A 507 14.94 -2.57 15.91
CA GLN A 507 15.23 -1.90 17.18
C GLN A 507 13.93 -1.63 17.96
N GLY A 508 14.05 -1.40 19.27
CA GLY A 508 12.91 -1.03 20.13
C GLY A 508 11.80 -2.08 20.14
N ALA A 509 10.57 -1.66 19.81
CA ALA A 509 9.41 -2.53 19.70
C ALA A 509 9.52 -3.54 18.55
N GLY A 510 10.29 -3.23 17.50
CA GLY A 510 10.54 -4.12 16.34
C GLY A 510 11.66 -5.14 16.56
N ARG A 511 12.15 -5.30 17.81
CA ARG A 511 13.25 -6.23 18.12
C ARG A 511 12.90 -7.67 17.70
N ARG A 512 13.85 -8.34 17.06
CA ARG A 512 13.67 -9.72 16.56
C ARG A 512 14.01 -10.82 17.57
N VAL A 513 14.77 -10.48 18.60
CA VAL A 513 15.17 -11.38 19.68
C VAL A 513 15.09 -10.66 21.03
N GLY A 514 15.11 -11.41 22.12
CA GLY A 514 14.87 -10.88 23.47
C GLY A 514 13.64 -11.50 24.11
N VAL A 515 13.05 -10.76 25.04
CA VAL A 515 11.94 -11.21 25.89
C VAL A 515 10.63 -10.63 25.37
N PHE A 516 9.61 -11.47 25.23
CA PHE A 516 8.32 -11.08 24.63
C PHE A 516 7.15 -11.67 25.41
N ARG A 517 6.02 -10.96 25.42
CA ARG A 517 4.72 -11.62 25.65
C ARG A 517 4.38 -12.47 24.44
N ILE A 518 3.80 -13.64 24.66
CA ILE A 518 3.39 -14.54 23.57
C ILE A 518 2.41 -13.82 22.62
N GLY A 519 1.41 -13.13 23.17
CA GLY A 519 0.42 -12.41 22.37
C GLY A 519 1.05 -11.31 21.51
N ASP A 520 1.80 -10.41 22.15
CA ASP A 520 2.45 -9.26 21.49
C ASP A 520 3.42 -9.71 20.39
N PHE A 521 4.11 -10.84 20.58
CA PHE A 521 4.99 -11.42 19.56
C PHE A 521 4.22 -11.81 18.29
N PHE A 522 3.10 -12.54 18.43
CA PHE A 522 2.30 -12.92 17.26
C PHE A 522 1.62 -11.71 16.63
N GLU A 523 1.09 -10.80 17.45
CA GLU A 523 0.45 -9.57 16.98
C GLU A 523 1.40 -8.68 16.18
N SER A 524 2.67 -8.56 16.60
CA SER A 524 3.69 -7.81 15.85
C SER A 524 4.02 -8.40 14.48
N ILE A 525 3.65 -9.66 14.23
CA ILE A 525 3.87 -10.33 12.96
C ILE A 525 2.57 -10.35 12.17
N THR A 526 1.50 -10.91 12.74
CA THR A 526 0.24 -11.24 12.05
C THR A 526 -0.84 -10.19 12.19
N GLY A 527 -0.69 -9.21 13.08
CA GLY A 527 -1.77 -8.33 13.53
C GLY A 527 -2.73 -8.99 14.53
N TYR A 528 -2.50 -10.25 14.93
CA TYR A 528 -3.35 -10.96 15.89
C TYR A 528 -2.56 -11.63 17.01
N ARG A 529 -2.98 -11.44 18.27
CA ARG A 529 -2.40 -12.12 19.44
C ARG A 529 -2.58 -13.65 19.41
N GLN A 530 -3.64 -14.13 18.74
CA GLN A 530 -3.96 -15.55 18.56
C GLN A 530 -4.53 -15.77 17.16
N ALA A 531 -4.44 -16.99 16.65
CA ALA A 531 -5.02 -17.31 15.35
C ALA A 531 -6.54 -17.07 15.36
N PRO A 532 -7.11 -16.50 14.27
CA PRO A 532 -8.54 -16.32 14.16
C PRO A 532 -9.29 -17.64 14.36
N PRO A 533 -10.50 -17.61 14.96
CA PRO A 533 -11.28 -18.83 15.13
C PRO A 533 -11.81 -19.32 13.77
N ALA A 534 -12.14 -20.62 13.68
CA ALA A 534 -12.53 -21.26 12.42
C ALA A 534 -13.86 -20.74 11.85
N ASP A 535 -14.74 -20.21 12.71
CA ASP A 535 -16.04 -19.61 12.36
C ASP A 535 -15.91 -18.16 11.87
N ARG A 536 -14.69 -17.62 11.72
CA ARG A 536 -14.40 -16.30 11.17
C ARG A 536 -13.46 -16.40 9.96
N PRO A 537 -13.90 -17.04 8.86
CA PRO A 537 -13.04 -17.27 7.68
C PRO A 537 -12.54 -15.96 7.04
N HIS A 538 -13.29 -14.87 7.14
CA HIS A 538 -12.88 -13.56 6.61
C HIS A 538 -11.57 -13.05 7.25
N GLU A 539 -11.36 -13.26 8.55
CA GLU A 539 -10.10 -12.86 9.22
C GLU A 539 -8.91 -13.67 8.72
N TRP A 540 -9.11 -14.98 8.51
CA TRP A 540 -8.07 -15.83 7.92
C TRP A 540 -7.70 -15.42 6.49
N LEU A 541 -8.68 -14.97 5.70
CA LEU A 541 -8.45 -14.54 4.33
C LEU A 541 -7.73 -13.17 4.24
N MET A 542 -7.68 -12.40 5.33
CA MET A 542 -6.92 -11.15 5.43
C MET A 542 -5.45 -11.38 5.78
N LEU A 543 -5.11 -12.54 6.36
CA LEU A 543 -3.74 -12.91 6.67
C LEU A 543 -2.98 -13.31 5.40
N ASP A 544 -1.85 -12.66 5.16
CA ASP A 544 -0.98 -13.00 4.04
C ASP A 544 -0.07 -14.20 4.37
N GLU A 545 0.17 -15.03 3.36
CA GLU A 545 0.99 -16.23 3.50
C GLU A 545 2.43 -15.95 3.98
N PRO A 546 3.13 -14.88 3.51
CA PRO A 546 4.46 -14.54 4.02
C PRO A 546 4.50 -14.27 5.53
N THR A 547 3.52 -13.55 6.05
CA THR A 547 3.38 -13.26 7.48
C THR A 547 3.07 -14.51 8.28
N LEU A 548 2.14 -15.34 7.81
CA LEU A 548 1.88 -16.66 8.40
C LEU A 548 3.13 -17.55 8.37
N ALA A 549 3.92 -17.47 7.30
CA ALA A 549 5.20 -18.17 7.21
C ALA A 549 6.19 -17.65 8.26
N ALA A 550 6.27 -16.34 8.49
CA ALA A 550 7.14 -15.74 9.49
C ALA A 550 6.73 -16.13 10.92
N ALA A 551 5.43 -16.10 11.22
CA ALA A 551 4.90 -16.49 12.54
C ALA A 551 5.09 -17.98 12.86
N THR A 552 5.16 -18.83 11.83
CA THR A 552 5.15 -20.29 12.00
C THR A 552 6.46 -20.98 11.58
N ASN A 553 7.46 -20.25 11.09
CA ASN A 553 8.82 -20.76 10.79
C ASN A 553 9.64 -21.02 12.07
N GLY A 554 10.94 -21.25 11.92
CA GLY A 554 11.85 -21.30 13.05
C GLY A 554 11.71 -22.53 13.92
N GLU A 555 12.41 -22.49 15.05
CA GLU A 555 12.55 -23.61 15.96
C GLU A 555 12.33 -23.18 17.41
N VAL A 556 11.51 -23.95 18.13
CA VAL A 556 11.30 -23.82 19.56
C VAL A 556 12.29 -24.74 20.26
N PHE A 557 13.17 -24.17 21.09
CA PHE A 557 14.22 -24.91 21.79
C PHE A 557 13.70 -25.54 23.08
N ALA A 558 12.81 -24.85 23.78
CA ALA A 558 12.13 -25.30 24.98
C ALA A 558 10.77 -24.59 25.09
N ASP A 559 9.71 -25.30 25.47
CA ASP A 559 8.41 -24.72 25.80
C ASP A 559 7.71 -25.62 26.83
N PRO A 560 8.14 -25.56 28.10
CA PRO A 560 7.68 -26.48 29.14
C PRO A 560 6.18 -26.35 29.44
N LEU A 561 5.62 -25.14 29.30
CA LEU A 561 4.19 -24.89 29.49
C LEU A 561 3.37 -25.28 28.24
N GLY A 562 3.99 -25.24 27.06
CA GLY A 562 3.33 -25.49 25.78
C GLY A 562 2.51 -24.30 25.26
N ALA A 563 2.56 -23.14 25.95
CA ALA A 563 1.72 -21.99 25.63
C ALA A 563 2.12 -21.35 24.30
N PHE A 564 3.41 -21.14 24.06
CA PHE A 564 3.90 -20.57 22.80
C PHE A 564 3.62 -21.52 21.63
N SER A 565 3.92 -22.81 21.80
CA SER A 565 3.70 -23.83 20.79
C SER A 565 2.23 -23.99 20.46
N LYS A 566 1.33 -23.89 21.45
CA LYS A 566 -0.12 -23.90 21.24
C LYS A 566 -0.57 -22.72 20.38
N THR A 567 -0.15 -21.49 20.70
CA THR A 567 -0.51 -20.31 19.91
C THR A 567 0.06 -20.40 18.49
N ARG A 568 1.34 -20.78 18.35
CA ARG A 568 1.99 -21.02 17.05
C ARG A 568 1.26 -22.08 16.22
N GLN A 569 0.81 -23.15 16.86
CA GLN A 569 0.09 -24.23 16.20
C GLN A 569 -1.28 -23.76 15.70
N GLY A 570 -1.94 -22.84 16.44
CA GLY A 570 -3.17 -22.18 15.97
C GLY A 570 -3.00 -21.59 14.59
N PHE A 571 -1.95 -20.79 14.36
CA PHE A 571 -1.67 -20.18 13.06
C PHE A 571 -1.29 -21.17 11.96
N LYS A 572 -0.84 -22.39 12.30
CA LYS A 572 -0.60 -23.47 11.32
C LYS A 572 -1.88 -24.18 10.91
N LEU A 573 -2.89 -24.19 11.78
CA LEU A 573 -4.16 -24.89 11.60
C LEU A 573 -5.17 -23.98 10.87
N MET A 574 -4.81 -23.53 9.67
CA MET A 574 -5.76 -22.85 8.78
C MET A 574 -6.99 -23.73 8.57
N PRO A 575 -8.21 -23.19 8.73
CA PRO A 575 -9.44 -23.92 8.46
C PRO A 575 -9.47 -24.45 7.03
N GLU A 576 -9.99 -25.66 6.86
CA GLU A 576 -9.99 -26.35 5.58
C GLU A 576 -10.72 -25.56 4.49
N ASP A 577 -11.89 -25.01 4.82
CA ASP A 577 -12.68 -24.18 3.91
C ASP A 577 -11.93 -22.94 3.43
N VAL A 578 -11.16 -22.29 4.31
CA VAL A 578 -10.28 -21.16 3.94
C VAL A 578 -9.21 -21.65 2.97
N ARG A 579 -8.58 -22.79 3.25
CA ARG A 579 -7.54 -23.37 2.40
C ARG A 579 -8.09 -23.72 1.01
N LEU A 580 -9.28 -24.33 0.94
CA LEU A 580 -9.97 -24.66 -0.32
C LEU A 580 -10.37 -23.40 -1.09
N SER A 581 -10.87 -22.36 -0.40
CA SER A 581 -11.14 -21.06 -1.00
C SER A 581 -9.88 -20.44 -1.63
N LEU A 582 -8.75 -20.46 -0.91
CA LEU A 582 -7.47 -19.98 -1.43
C LEU A 582 -6.99 -20.83 -2.61
N ILE A 583 -7.14 -22.16 -2.57
CA ILE A 583 -6.85 -23.04 -3.71
C ILE A 583 -7.68 -22.64 -4.93
N SER A 584 -9.00 -22.49 -4.80
CA SER A 584 -9.88 -22.05 -5.88
C SER A 584 -9.42 -20.72 -6.49
N ARG A 585 -9.13 -19.72 -5.64
CA ARG A 585 -8.60 -18.42 -6.10
C ARG A 585 -7.30 -18.56 -6.88
N ARG A 586 -6.35 -19.38 -6.41
CA ARG A 586 -5.10 -19.64 -7.14
C ARG A 586 -5.34 -20.34 -8.47
N LEU A 587 -6.27 -21.28 -8.56
CA LEU A 587 -6.63 -21.92 -9.84
C LEU A 587 -7.10 -20.89 -10.87
N GLY A 588 -7.94 -19.93 -10.47
CA GLY A 588 -8.39 -18.84 -11.34
C GLY A 588 -7.26 -17.92 -11.78
N MET A 589 -6.39 -17.51 -10.84
CA MET A 589 -5.21 -16.68 -11.13
C MET A 589 -4.26 -17.39 -12.12
N ILE A 590 -4.01 -18.69 -11.92
CA ILE A 590 -3.15 -19.49 -12.79
C ILE A 590 -3.76 -19.62 -14.19
N ALA A 591 -5.07 -19.88 -14.29
CA ALA A 591 -5.77 -19.96 -15.57
C ALA A 591 -5.74 -18.62 -16.32
N GLN A 592 -6.03 -17.52 -15.63
CA GLN A 592 -6.08 -16.19 -16.22
C GLN A 592 -4.69 -15.73 -16.68
N ALA A 593 -3.67 -15.78 -15.81
CA ALA A 593 -2.32 -15.32 -16.13
C ALA A 593 -1.61 -16.26 -17.12
N GLY A 594 -1.62 -17.56 -16.84
CA GLY A 594 -0.86 -18.57 -17.59
C GLY A 594 -1.56 -19.08 -18.85
N GLN A 595 -2.77 -19.64 -18.73
CA GLN A 595 -3.44 -20.31 -19.85
C GLN A 595 -4.14 -19.32 -20.78
N TYR A 596 -4.67 -18.20 -20.25
CA TYR A 596 -5.43 -17.23 -21.03
C TYR A 596 -4.55 -16.05 -21.51
N ASN A 597 -3.98 -15.25 -20.62
CA ASN A 597 -3.32 -13.99 -20.98
C ASN A 597 -1.97 -14.21 -21.65
N LEU A 598 -1.10 -15.03 -21.09
CA LEU A 598 0.28 -15.19 -21.57
C LEU A 598 0.38 -15.55 -23.07
N PRO A 599 -0.33 -16.57 -23.61
CA PRO A 599 -0.26 -16.88 -25.04
C PRO A 599 -0.73 -15.72 -25.93
N ARG A 600 -1.73 -14.94 -25.47
CA ARG A 600 -2.29 -13.80 -26.21
C ARG A 600 -1.31 -12.63 -26.25
N MET A 601 -0.63 -12.33 -25.13
CA MET A 601 0.38 -11.26 -25.08
C MET A 601 1.59 -11.62 -25.95
N LEU A 602 2.08 -12.87 -25.85
CA LEU A 602 3.16 -13.37 -26.70
C LEU A 602 2.80 -13.31 -28.19
N GLN A 603 1.55 -13.63 -28.56
CA GLN A 603 1.09 -13.58 -29.95
C GLN A 603 0.97 -12.14 -30.47
N ARG A 604 0.59 -11.19 -29.61
CA ARG A 604 0.54 -9.76 -29.93
C ARG A 604 1.93 -9.12 -30.03
N GLY A 605 2.94 -9.81 -29.48
CA GLY A 605 4.28 -9.28 -29.35
C GLY A 605 4.42 -8.26 -28.23
N ASP A 606 3.55 -8.30 -27.22
CA ASP A 606 3.66 -7.47 -26.01
C ASP A 606 4.51 -8.24 -24.98
N GLY A 607 5.81 -7.95 -25.00
CA GLY A 607 6.81 -8.66 -24.19
C GLY A 607 6.72 -8.31 -22.71
N ALA A 608 6.46 -7.03 -22.40
CA ALA A 608 6.32 -6.54 -21.04
C ALA A 608 5.09 -7.15 -20.34
N ALA A 609 3.91 -7.12 -20.98
CA ALA A 609 2.71 -7.73 -20.41
C ALA A 609 2.85 -9.25 -20.26
N ALA A 610 3.49 -9.93 -21.22
CA ALA A 610 3.79 -11.35 -21.12
C ALA A 610 4.73 -11.66 -19.93
N TRP A 611 5.71 -10.79 -19.66
CA TRP A 611 6.62 -10.96 -18.52
C TRP A 611 5.88 -10.83 -17.19
N CYS A 612 5.01 -9.82 -17.05
CA CYS A 612 4.17 -9.65 -15.87
C CYS A 612 3.24 -10.86 -15.66
N ALA A 613 2.62 -11.37 -16.73
CA ALA A 613 1.78 -12.57 -16.68
C ALA A 613 2.56 -13.82 -16.24
N ILE A 614 3.82 -13.97 -16.66
CA ILE A 614 4.70 -15.06 -16.18
C ILE A 614 4.96 -14.93 -14.67
N ASN A 615 5.22 -13.72 -14.17
CA ASN A 615 5.46 -13.51 -12.74
C ASN A 615 4.22 -13.85 -11.90
N GLU A 616 3.05 -13.36 -12.33
CA GLU A 616 1.75 -13.64 -11.68
C GLU A 616 1.45 -15.15 -11.67
N PHE A 617 1.66 -15.83 -12.80
CA PHE A 617 1.53 -17.28 -12.91
C PHE A 617 2.48 -18.00 -11.93
N ALA A 618 3.76 -17.63 -11.89
CA ALA A 618 4.74 -18.27 -11.02
C ALA A 618 4.41 -18.08 -9.53
N GLU A 619 3.89 -16.91 -9.15
CA GLU A 619 3.42 -16.63 -7.79
C GLU A 619 2.21 -17.48 -7.42
N ALA A 620 1.18 -17.50 -8.27
CA ALA A 620 -0.04 -18.24 -8.00
C ALA A 620 0.20 -19.76 -7.92
N VAL A 621 1.02 -20.31 -8.83
CA VAL A 621 1.43 -21.72 -8.80
C VAL A 621 2.25 -22.03 -7.53
N ALA A 622 3.19 -21.17 -7.14
CA ALA A 622 3.98 -21.38 -5.94
C ALA A 622 3.09 -21.45 -4.68
N SER A 623 2.18 -20.48 -4.52
CA SER A 623 1.20 -20.48 -3.42
C SER A 623 0.33 -21.75 -3.43
N LEU A 624 -0.21 -22.13 -4.59
CA LEU A 624 -1.00 -23.36 -4.75
C LEU A 624 -0.24 -24.60 -4.26
N VAL A 625 1.05 -24.74 -4.61
CA VAL A 625 1.88 -25.86 -4.18
C VAL A 625 1.98 -25.94 -2.65
N PHE A 626 2.11 -24.81 -1.95
CA PHE A 626 2.11 -24.80 -0.48
C PHE A 626 0.74 -25.17 0.10
N LEU A 627 -0.35 -24.63 -0.45
CA LEU A 627 -1.72 -24.90 0.00
C LEU A 627 -2.11 -26.37 -0.21
N ILE A 628 -1.76 -26.97 -1.36
CA ILE A 628 -1.99 -28.40 -1.65
C ILE A 628 -1.17 -29.29 -0.71
N ASN A 629 0.06 -28.92 -0.37
CA ASN A 629 0.88 -29.66 0.60
C ASN A 629 0.49 -29.39 2.07
N THR A 630 -0.58 -28.63 2.31
CA THR A 630 -1.15 -28.21 3.61
C THR A 630 -0.20 -27.38 4.48
N PRO A 631 -0.64 -26.20 4.99
CA PRO A 631 0.23 -25.35 5.81
C PRO A 631 0.81 -26.02 7.07
N VAL A 632 0.08 -26.96 7.68
CA VAL A 632 0.55 -27.71 8.85
C VAL A 632 1.84 -28.50 8.55
N SER A 633 1.96 -29.08 7.37
CA SER A 633 3.10 -29.92 6.97
C SER A 633 4.14 -29.12 6.19
N ALA A 634 3.72 -28.37 5.17
CA ALA A 634 4.60 -27.63 4.28
C ALA A 634 5.10 -26.31 4.89
N GLY A 635 4.31 -25.70 5.78
CA GLY A 635 4.38 -24.28 6.07
C GLY A 635 3.63 -23.45 5.03
N TYR A 636 3.64 -22.13 5.20
CA TYR A 636 3.10 -21.19 4.23
C TYR A 636 4.18 -20.71 3.25
N MET A 637 3.76 -20.17 2.11
CA MET A 637 4.67 -19.57 1.14
C MET A 637 5.37 -18.35 1.76
N PRO A 638 6.72 -18.30 1.83
CA PRO A 638 7.43 -17.15 2.36
C PRO A 638 7.55 -16.01 1.34
N TYR A 639 8.05 -14.86 1.82
CA TYR A 639 8.35 -13.67 1.01
C TYR A 639 9.15 -13.99 -0.27
N TYR A 640 8.91 -13.21 -1.35
CA TYR A 640 9.32 -13.56 -2.71
C TYR A 640 10.80 -13.99 -2.85
N LYS A 641 11.71 -13.35 -2.10
CA LYS A 641 13.15 -13.65 -2.16
C LYS A 641 13.52 -15.05 -1.67
N TRP A 642 12.70 -15.66 -0.80
CA TRP A 642 12.91 -17.01 -0.26
C TRP A 642 11.99 -18.07 -0.88
N ARG A 643 11.00 -17.64 -1.67
CA ARG A 643 9.97 -18.50 -2.29
C ARG A 643 10.56 -19.73 -2.97
N PHE A 644 11.53 -19.55 -3.87
CA PHE A 644 12.16 -20.66 -4.59
C PHE A 644 13.09 -21.51 -3.71
N ALA A 645 13.73 -20.95 -2.68
CA ALA A 645 14.49 -21.75 -1.71
C ALA A 645 13.54 -22.70 -0.95
N ALA A 646 12.38 -22.19 -0.55
CA ALA A 646 11.33 -22.97 0.12
C ALA A 646 10.68 -24.01 -0.81
N LEU A 647 10.36 -23.66 -2.06
CA LEU A 647 9.83 -24.60 -3.06
C LEU A 647 10.82 -25.74 -3.32
N ARG A 648 12.10 -25.44 -3.59
CA ARG A 648 13.13 -26.48 -3.78
C ARG A 648 13.24 -27.40 -2.57
N ARG A 649 13.17 -26.85 -1.34
CA ARG A 649 13.18 -27.63 -0.10
C ARG A 649 11.94 -28.52 0.02
N LEU A 650 10.76 -28.02 -0.36
CA LEU A 650 9.51 -28.76 -0.36
C LEU A 650 9.52 -29.89 -1.41
N SER A 651 9.91 -29.61 -2.65
CA SER A 651 10.00 -30.58 -3.77
C SER A 651 10.92 -31.77 -3.48
N ARG A 652 11.89 -31.64 -2.57
CA ARG A 652 12.79 -32.72 -2.16
C ARG A 652 12.21 -33.64 -1.09
N ARG A 653 11.05 -33.31 -0.49
CA ARG A 653 10.41 -34.17 0.51
C ARG A 653 9.78 -35.38 -0.18
N MET A 654 9.88 -36.54 0.46
CA MET A 654 9.39 -37.81 -0.11
C MET A 654 7.87 -37.80 -0.39
N ALA A 655 7.09 -37.11 0.44
CA ALA A 655 5.64 -37.02 0.33
C ALA A 655 5.17 -35.67 -0.25
N ALA A 656 6.05 -34.94 -0.96
CA ALA A 656 5.67 -33.69 -1.59
C ALA A 656 4.70 -33.96 -2.75
N ARG A 657 3.59 -33.23 -2.74
CA ARG A 657 2.66 -33.11 -3.87
C ARG A 657 3.22 -32.10 -4.86
N LEU A 658 3.05 -32.36 -6.15
CA LEU A 658 3.60 -31.54 -7.24
C LEU A 658 5.13 -31.31 -7.17
N PRO A 659 5.97 -32.34 -6.91
CA PRO A 659 7.40 -32.14 -6.66
C PRO A 659 8.16 -31.62 -7.89
N GLY A 660 7.67 -31.87 -9.11
CA GLY A 660 8.27 -31.42 -10.37
C GLY A 660 8.03 -29.95 -10.71
N VAL A 661 6.98 -29.35 -10.16
CA VAL A 661 6.51 -28.00 -10.53
C VAL A 661 7.55 -26.92 -10.24
N CYS A 662 8.35 -27.06 -9.17
CA CYS A 662 9.42 -26.10 -8.87
C CYS A 662 10.43 -25.98 -10.03
N ALA A 663 10.87 -27.10 -10.60
CA ALA A 663 11.84 -27.09 -11.70
C ALA A 663 11.22 -26.53 -13.00
N GLN A 664 9.95 -26.84 -13.25
CA GLN A 664 9.21 -26.30 -14.39
C GLN A 664 9.02 -24.78 -14.29
N LEU A 665 8.71 -24.25 -13.10
CA LEU A 665 8.64 -22.80 -12.87
C LEU A 665 9.99 -22.12 -13.11
N GLU A 666 11.09 -22.71 -12.64
CA GLU A 666 12.43 -22.19 -12.93
C GLU A 666 12.75 -22.18 -14.42
N ASP A 667 12.31 -23.21 -15.15
CA ASP A 667 12.46 -23.26 -16.60
C ASP A 667 11.62 -22.19 -17.32
N VAL A 668 10.39 -21.93 -16.87
CA VAL A 668 9.56 -20.82 -17.37
C VAL A 668 10.28 -19.48 -17.16
N LEU A 669 10.74 -19.21 -15.93
CA LEU A 669 11.43 -17.97 -15.60
C LEU A 669 12.74 -17.80 -16.38
N ARG A 670 13.50 -18.88 -16.54
CA ARG A 670 14.75 -18.88 -17.34
C ARG A 670 14.50 -18.58 -18.81
N LEU A 671 13.37 -19.02 -19.36
CA LEU A 671 13.00 -18.79 -20.75
C LEU A 671 12.26 -17.47 -20.98
N ALA A 672 11.73 -16.83 -19.93
CA ALA A 672 10.88 -15.66 -20.01
C ALA A 672 11.49 -14.54 -20.87
N SER A 673 12.79 -14.27 -20.75
CA SER A 673 13.43 -13.16 -21.50
C SER A 673 13.47 -13.43 -22.99
N ALA A 674 13.85 -14.65 -23.36
CA ALA A 674 13.83 -15.06 -24.74
C ALA A 674 12.40 -15.12 -25.30
N ALA A 675 11.43 -15.56 -24.50
CA ALA A 675 10.02 -15.64 -24.89
C ALA A 675 9.37 -14.26 -25.09
N CYS A 676 9.66 -13.30 -24.20
CA CYS A 676 9.07 -11.96 -24.24
C CYS A 676 9.80 -11.02 -25.21
N PHE A 677 11.14 -11.09 -25.28
CA PHE A 677 11.97 -10.05 -25.91
C PHE A 677 12.93 -10.57 -27.00
N GLY A 678 12.94 -11.87 -27.31
CA GLY A 678 13.89 -12.45 -28.27
C GLY A 678 13.65 -12.04 -29.74
N GLY A 679 14.45 -11.13 -30.30
CA GLY A 679 14.40 -10.77 -31.73
C GLY A 679 15.66 -10.04 -32.20
N VAL A 680 16.10 -10.26 -33.45
CA VAL A 680 17.25 -9.52 -34.03
C VAL A 680 16.74 -8.20 -34.61
N GLY A 681 17.14 -7.08 -34.01
CA GLY A 681 16.73 -5.73 -34.41
C GLY A 681 15.44 -5.27 -33.72
N PHE A 682 15.60 -4.62 -32.57
CA PHE A 682 14.61 -3.99 -31.69
C PHE A 682 13.13 -3.98 -32.13
N GLY A 683 12.35 -4.80 -31.41
CA GLY A 683 10.88 -4.82 -31.34
C GLY A 683 10.46 -6.02 -30.48
N GLU A 684 9.54 -5.82 -29.53
CA GLU A 684 8.99 -6.90 -28.69
C GLU A 684 8.39 -8.04 -29.56
N GLY A 685 8.53 -9.30 -29.14
CA GLY A 685 7.91 -10.44 -29.83
C GLY A 685 8.49 -10.84 -31.21
N GLY A 686 9.75 -10.53 -31.50
CA GLY A 686 10.39 -10.86 -32.79
C GLY A 686 10.42 -12.37 -33.13
N LYS A 687 10.75 -12.72 -34.39
CA LYS A 687 10.85 -14.13 -34.87
C LYS A 687 11.79 -15.02 -34.05
N GLY A 688 12.74 -14.44 -33.30
CA GLY A 688 13.65 -15.15 -32.40
C GLY A 688 13.00 -15.69 -31.13
N ALA A 689 11.86 -15.14 -30.72
CA ALA A 689 11.16 -15.48 -29.48
C ALA A 689 10.29 -16.71 -29.62
N ALA A 690 9.83 -17.02 -30.84
CA ALA A 690 8.86 -18.08 -31.11
C ALA A 690 9.22 -19.45 -30.52
N PRO A 691 10.48 -19.93 -30.53
CA PRO A 691 10.84 -21.19 -29.87
C PRO A 691 10.67 -21.14 -28.35
N ALA A 692 11.15 -20.08 -27.70
CA ALA A 692 11.06 -19.91 -26.25
C ALA A 692 9.60 -19.69 -25.81
N ALA A 693 8.84 -18.87 -26.54
CA ALA A 693 7.41 -18.66 -26.30
C ALA A 693 6.61 -19.96 -26.36
N LYS A 694 6.83 -20.81 -27.38
CA LYS A 694 6.19 -22.13 -27.48
C LYS A 694 6.57 -23.04 -26.31
N GLN A 695 7.83 -23.02 -25.90
CA GLN A 695 8.29 -23.84 -24.78
C GLN A 695 7.69 -23.38 -23.45
N VAL A 696 7.65 -22.06 -23.19
CA VAL A 696 7.01 -21.49 -22.00
C VAL A 696 5.54 -21.89 -21.93
N VAL A 697 4.77 -21.68 -23.01
CA VAL A 697 3.35 -22.06 -23.06
C VAL A 697 3.17 -23.57 -22.84
N SER A 698 4.03 -24.40 -23.44
CA SER A 698 3.98 -25.84 -23.23
C SER A 698 4.27 -26.27 -21.79
N ILE A 699 5.17 -25.59 -21.09
CA ILE A 699 5.46 -25.88 -19.68
C ILE A 699 4.29 -25.44 -18.80
N VAL A 700 3.70 -24.28 -19.09
CA VAL A 700 2.49 -23.79 -18.39
C VAL A 700 1.36 -24.81 -18.48
N GLU A 701 1.05 -25.32 -19.67
CA GLU A 701 0.00 -26.35 -19.83
C GLU A 701 0.36 -27.67 -19.11
N SER A 702 1.64 -28.04 -19.08
CA SER A 702 2.10 -29.22 -18.33
C SER A 702 1.87 -29.06 -16.83
N ILE A 703 2.21 -27.89 -16.27
CA ILE A 703 1.97 -27.58 -14.85
C ILE A 703 0.46 -27.64 -14.55
N CYS A 704 -0.38 -27.05 -15.40
CA CYS A 704 -1.83 -27.08 -15.21
C CYS A 704 -2.39 -28.51 -15.25
N ALA A 705 -1.94 -29.35 -16.18
CA ALA A 705 -2.34 -30.76 -16.24
C ALA A 705 -1.90 -31.56 -14.99
N GLU A 706 -0.69 -31.29 -14.47
CA GLU A 706 -0.20 -31.89 -13.22
C GLU A 706 -1.02 -31.46 -12.01
N ILE A 707 -1.43 -30.18 -11.96
CA ILE A 707 -2.34 -29.65 -10.92
C ILE A 707 -3.67 -30.40 -10.97
N VAL A 708 -4.31 -30.53 -12.13
CA VAL A 708 -5.59 -31.26 -12.26
C VAL A 708 -5.45 -32.72 -11.84
N ALA A 709 -4.37 -33.39 -12.27
CA ALA A 709 -4.11 -34.76 -11.86
C ALA A 709 -3.95 -34.89 -10.33
N GLU A 710 -3.33 -33.91 -9.67
CA GLU A 710 -3.19 -33.90 -8.21
C GLU A 710 -4.52 -33.58 -7.51
N LEU A 711 -5.31 -32.63 -8.01
CA LEU A 711 -6.66 -32.36 -7.50
C LEU A 711 -7.54 -33.63 -7.56
N GLY A 712 -7.46 -34.38 -8.66
CA GLY A 712 -8.16 -35.66 -8.81
C GLY A 712 -7.67 -36.74 -7.84
N ARG A 713 -6.37 -36.80 -7.54
CA ARG A 713 -5.82 -37.71 -6.51
C ARG A 713 -6.29 -37.36 -5.11
N GLU A 714 -6.41 -36.08 -4.82
CA GLU A 714 -6.93 -35.56 -3.55
C GLU A 714 -8.47 -35.64 -3.46
N GLY A 715 -9.14 -36.03 -4.55
CA GLY A 715 -10.59 -36.15 -4.62
C GLY A 715 -11.32 -34.80 -4.71
N LEU A 716 -10.61 -33.72 -5.04
CA LEU A 716 -11.16 -32.36 -5.13
C LEU A 716 -11.80 -32.06 -6.50
N THR A 717 -11.65 -32.95 -7.47
CA THR A 717 -12.30 -32.86 -8.79
C THR A 717 -12.50 -34.25 -9.40
N ASP A 718 -13.57 -34.42 -10.17
CA ASP A 718 -13.81 -35.58 -11.04
C ASP A 718 -13.64 -35.25 -12.53
N SER A 719 -13.29 -34.00 -12.86
CA SER A 719 -13.06 -33.52 -14.22
C SER A 719 -11.60 -33.72 -14.66
N ASP A 720 -11.41 -34.14 -15.92
CA ASP A 720 -10.09 -34.25 -16.56
C ASP A 720 -9.71 -33.01 -17.38
N GLU A 721 -10.54 -31.95 -17.36
CA GLU A 721 -10.26 -30.72 -18.09
C GLU A 721 -9.05 -29.97 -17.53
N THR A 722 -8.10 -29.64 -18.39
CA THR A 722 -6.84 -29.01 -17.98
C THR A 722 -6.90 -27.49 -17.80
N PHE A 723 -7.98 -26.83 -18.25
CA PHE A 723 -8.19 -25.41 -18.01
C PHE A 723 -8.64 -25.15 -16.55
N LEU A 724 -7.75 -24.59 -15.73
CA LEU A 724 -7.91 -24.57 -14.27
C LEU A 724 -9.09 -23.73 -13.77
N GLU A 725 -9.55 -22.76 -14.54
CA GLU A 725 -10.76 -21.98 -14.21
C GLU A 725 -11.97 -22.90 -14.02
N TRP A 726 -12.09 -23.94 -14.85
CA TRP A 726 -13.22 -24.88 -14.79
C TRP A 726 -13.11 -25.88 -13.64
N GLN A 727 -11.96 -25.92 -12.94
CA GLN A 727 -11.77 -26.75 -11.76
C GLN A 727 -12.27 -26.08 -10.47
N ARG A 728 -12.44 -24.76 -10.48
CA ARG A 728 -12.85 -23.97 -9.30
C ARG A 728 -14.18 -24.44 -8.69
N PRO A 729 -15.26 -24.66 -9.47
CA PRO A 729 -16.53 -25.11 -8.88
C PRO A 729 -16.41 -26.46 -8.18
N TYR A 730 -15.62 -27.39 -8.72
CA TYR A 730 -15.41 -28.72 -8.11
C TYR A 730 -14.68 -28.61 -6.76
N VAL A 731 -13.65 -27.76 -6.67
CA VAL A 731 -12.97 -27.51 -5.40
C VAL A 731 -13.92 -26.84 -4.40
N GLU A 732 -14.73 -25.88 -4.86
CA GLU A 732 -15.67 -25.15 -4.00
C GLU A 732 -16.84 -26.00 -3.49
N GLU A 733 -17.24 -27.06 -4.21
CA GLU A 733 -18.22 -28.04 -3.72
C GLU A 733 -17.79 -28.75 -2.42
N HIS A 734 -16.49 -28.73 -2.11
CA HIS A 734 -15.93 -29.31 -0.89
C HIS A 734 -15.92 -28.31 0.29
N ILE A 735 -16.28 -27.05 0.07
CA ILE A 735 -16.37 -26.04 1.13
C ILE A 735 -17.70 -26.22 1.87
N GLU A 736 -17.63 -26.48 3.18
CA GLU A 736 -18.82 -26.76 4.00
C GLU A 736 -19.56 -25.47 4.41
N HIS A 737 -18.83 -24.42 4.77
CA HIS A 737 -19.38 -23.13 5.22
C HIS A 737 -19.85 -22.30 4.03
N ARG A 738 -21.02 -21.67 4.18
CA ARG A 738 -21.67 -20.87 3.13
C ARG A 738 -21.38 -19.38 3.23
N ASP A 739 -20.32 -18.99 3.94
CA ASP A 739 -19.90 -17.60 3.98
C ASP A 739 -19.53 -17.12 2.59
N ALA A 740 -20.13 -16.00 2.16
CA ALA A 740 -19.93 -15.48 0.81
C ALA A 740 -18.45 -15.17 0.51
N CYS A 741 -17.66 -14.86 1.54
CA CYS A 741 -16.24 -14.59 1.39
C CYS A 741 -15.40 -15.83 0.97
N LEU A 742 -15.90 -17.05 1.20
CA LEU A 742 -15.20 -18.29 0.86
C LEU A 742 -15.41 -18.74 -0.59
N MET A 743 -16.52 -18.31 -1.19
CA MET A 743 -16.85 -18.67 -2.57
C MET A 743 -16.25 -17.65 -3.53
N SER A 744 -15.88 -18.11 -4.71
CA SER A 744 -15.51 -17.17 -5.77
C SER A 744 -16.78 -16.64 -6.47
N LEU A 745 -16.77 -15.35 -6.81
CA LEU A 745 -17.91 -14.65 -7.42
C LEU A 745 -18.25 -15.18 -8.82
#